data_AF-A0A916I5W7-F1
#
_entry.id   AF-A0A916I5W7-F1
#
_cell.length_a   1.000
_cell.length_b   1.000
_cell.length_c   1.000
_cell.angle_alpha   90.00
_cell.angle_beta   90.00
_cell.angle_gamma   90.00
#
_symmetry.space_group_name_H-M   'P 1'
#
loop_
_entity.id
_entity.type
_entity.pdbx_description
1 polymer ?
#
loop_
_entity_poly.entity_id
_entity_poly.type
_entity_poly.pdbx_seq_one_letter_code
_entity_poly.pdbx_strand_id
1 'polypeptide(L)'
;MSRNANKFMFLLMVLAMLLSSAIGTTPVYADDGVTAGETSEPVGGETPPVEDAVPPEPSGDEVTPSEEQPTPVEESTPVSEILEQLPGETEVTVVNEEGEVEPLASIVAAEIVQSGDPRYTLSGTTYYFMPIGGCGALTNCTESATPIQAAINALSGAGGTPDDGTIYIDAGTYAENVTIDGNAWGGGGSTPASLTLNGAGSATTILDGRLSVTNMNIFTLSGLAIVDNDTSGNATYLDISNDGGLDLYDVSVTNNAGDGAILTGGTGDVTVSNSEFNGSSLTGLYIDTFGSATLTDVTATGNGYGLDIIADQGIDLTNVNASDNDYFGAILDTTYGTGAITVNSSDFGMDATSGNGWTGLHAESGSTITLNSVVASYNGTNGAYLVAEGNISVNNSTFNNNVNFNYPEDPGLFALSNGGNITLNSVTANNNVYGAGAVLNTSGAGTVTVTGGQYNGNGTFGVQSKSENGNITLNGVTASFNHVKGAYLNSCGTGNIFINNNSSFIENGSYGIYASTAKGNINVDLVTVTGDNGVDDAVVGEADNLTDYGAVLVAGTGDVFVSNSSFNLNTNVGLKVVSGGQVDLVNVVADQNGGNGIEVYSTSTAQPICSGDSPVNITVNVDGGTFTNNGGYGLLVKPGPQGTLVFANPSTFGGNALGDYLLDLSQGYKDCTPEPKDPPVKKEPKVVDVPSTGGPVVEQECDTYTSTILNLPNGTSVEIGCPFTGFNKLEEVSLADLPGPLGDGITFEAAIMLGLIDAEGNILLNEDGTVTVKFMIPTDARGRRHSILFWDATLNDGQGGWIQLPPYEIGTSFPLNPDNPDDPRTIISGVKQVGDTVTVTVNFPGIFVLVTR
;
A
#
# COMPACT_ATOMS: atom_id res chain seq x y z
N MET A 1 -17.42 22.35 46.14
CA MET A 1 -17.53 23.60 45.36
C MET A 1 -16.64 23.56 44.10
N SER A 2 -16.55 22.42 43.41
CA SER A 2 -15.47 22.13 42.42
C SER A 2 -15.96 21.66 41.04
N ARG A 3 -17.27 21.67 40.75
CA ARG A 3 -17.84 21.23 39.46
C ARG A 3 -18.30 22.37 38.54
N ASN A 4 -18.22 23.63 39.00
CA ASN A 4 -18.64 24.80 38.21
C ASN A 4 -17.46 25.58 37.60
N ALA A 5 -16.21 25.29 37.98
CA ALA A 5 -15.03 25.90 37.39
C ALA A 5 -14.77 25.36 35.97
N ASN A 6 -14.74 24.02 35.81
CA ASN A 6 -14.43 23.38 34.54
C ASN A 6 -15.45 23.72 33.43
N LYS A 7 -16.74 23.87 33.76
CA LYS A 7 -17.76 24.30 32.79
C LYS A 7 -17.61 25.77 32.36
N PHE A 8 -17.01 26.63 33.19
CA PHE A 8 -16.74 28.02 32.82
C PHE A 8 -15.47 28.15 31.98
N MET A 9 -14.48 27.30 32.24
CA MET A 9 -13.22 27.24 31.47
C MET A 9 -13.42 26.65 30.06
N PHE A 10 -14.24 25.60 29.93
CA PHE A 10 -14.60 25.01 28.63
C PHE A 10 -15.39 26.00 27.75
N LEU A 11 -16.32 26.77 28.35
CA LEU A 11 -17.06 27.82 27.63
C LEU A 11 -16.15 28.97 27.16
N LEU A 12 -15.07 29.26 27.88
CA LEU A 12 -14.07 30.26 27.49
C LEU A 12 -13.15 29.78 26.36
N MET A 13 -12.81 28.49 26.30
CA MET A 13 -12.09 27.89 25.17
C MET A 13 -12.91 27.92 23.88
N VAL A 14 -14.18 27.50 23.94
CA VAL A 14 -15.07 27.52 22.76
C VAL A 14 -15.30 28.96 22.26
N LEU A 15 -15.39 29.94 23.16
CA LEU A 15 -15.53 31.35 22.77
C LEU A 15 -14.22 31.97 22.23
N ALA A 16 -13.05 31.43 22.59
CA ALA A 16 -11.77 31.83 22.02
C ALA A 16 -11.57 31.29 20.59
N MET A 17 -11.97 30.03 20.33
CA MET A 17 -11.92 29.42 18.99
C MET A 17 -12.88 30.08 17.99
N LEU A 18 -13.99 30.67 18.45
CA LEU A 18 -14.94 31.41 17.62
C LEU A 18 -14.55 32.88 17.33
N LEU A 19 -13.36 33.32 17.78
CA LEU A 19 -12.87 34.69 17.58
C LEU A 19 -11.55 34.78 16.78
N SER A 20 -11.00 33.65 16.33
CA SER A 20 -9.82 33.58 15.44
C SER A 20 -10.14 33.38 13.96
N SER A 21 -11.40 33.15 13.59
CA SER A 21 -11.84 32.88 12.20
C SER A 21 -12.15 34.14 11.37
N ALA A 22 -11.47 35.27 11.66
CA ALA A 22 -11.60 36.48 10.86
C ALA A 22 -10.28 37.28 10.77
N ILE A 23 -9.97 37.69 9.53
CA ILE A 23 -8.84 38.55 9.10
C ILE A 23 -7.51 37.79 8.88
N GLY A 24 -7.28 37.45 7.61
CA GLY A 24 -6.02 36.89 7.10
C GLY A 24 -5.97 36.93 5.57
N THR A 25 -6.09 38.11 4.97
CA THR A 25 -5.96 38.28 3.52
C THR A 25 -4.48 38.20 3.11
N THR A 26 -4.16 37.30 2.18
CA THR A 26 -2.85 37.24 1.53
C THR A 26 -2.61 38.47 0.64
N PRO A 27 -1.51 39.22 0.80
CA PRO A 27 -1.16 40.27 -0.14
C PRO A 27 -0.58 39.66 -1.42
N VAL A 28 -1.34 39.73 -2.52
CA VAL A 28 -0.80 39.51 -3.86
C VAL A 28 0.15 40.67 -4.19
N TYR A 29 1.40 40.36 -4.53
CA TYR A 29 2.34 41.36 -5.02
C TYR A 29 1.92 41.83 -6.42
N ALA A 30 1.68 43.12 -6.56
CA ALA A 30 1.75 43.79 -7.85
C ALA A 30 3.19 44.24 -8.09
N ASP A 31 3.75 43.88 -9.25
CA ASP A 31 4.89 44.57 -9.85
C ASP A 31 4.44 45.16 -11.19
N ASP A 32 4.87 46.39 -11.47
CA ASP A 32 4.17 47.29 -12.39
C ASP A 32 5.13 47.83 -13.47
N GLY A 33 5.00 47.28 -14.69
CA GLY A 33 5.39 47.96 -15.94
C GLY A 33 6.69 47.50 -16.65
N VAL A 34 6.89 47.80 -17.95
CA VAL A 34 6.12 48.66 -18.88
C VAL A 34 6.33 48.26 -20.36
N THR A 35 5.29 48.34 -21.21
CA THR A 35 5.27 48.49 -22.72
C THR A 35 5.77 47.35 -23.64
N ALA A 36 5.24 47.13 -24.86
CA ALA A 36 4.10 47.72 -25.61
C ALA A 36 3.64 46.81 -26.78
N GLY A 37 2.39 46.97 -27.26
CA GLY A 37 1.91 46.43 -28.55
C GLY A 37 0.38 46.48 -28.70
N GLU A 38 -0.14 47.28 -29.63
CA GLU A 38 -1.59 47.54 -29.84
C GLU A 38 -2.26 46.51 -30.78
N THR A 39 -3.57 46.20 -30.62
CA THR A 39 -4.65 46.70 -31.52
C THR A 39 -6.06 46.08 -31.27
N SER A 40 -7.03 46.96 -31.01
CA SER A 40 -8.48 46.95 -31.40
C SER A 40 -9.38 45.70 -31.32
N GLU A 41 -10.31 45.78 -30.37
CA GLU A 41 -11.74 45.35 -30.34
C GLU A 41 -12.63 45.93 -31.50
N PRO A 42 -13.96 45.67 -31.63
CA PRO A 42 -14.92 45.16 -30.62
C PRO A 42 -15.97 44.09 -31.04
N VAL A 43 -16.67 43.57 -30.02
CA VAL A 43 -17.96 42.86 -30.09
C VAL A 43 -19.13 43.86 -29.97
N GLY A 44 -20.30 43.55 -30.54
CA GLY A 44 -21.58 44.24 -30.27
C GLY A 44 -22.72 43.23 -30.19
N GLY A 45 -23.68 43.43 -29.28
CA GLY A 45 -24.76 42.47 -28.99
C GLY A 45 -26.16 43.08 -28.89
N GLU A 46 -26.97 42.49 -27.99
CA GLU A 46 -28.36 42.84 -27.60
C GLU A 46 -29.52 42.23 -28.43
N THR A 47 -30.67 42.11 -27.76
CA THR A 47 -31.74 41.10 -27.97
C THR A 47 -33.11 41.70 -28.44
N PRO A 48 -34.32 41.33 -27.96
CA PRO A 48 -35.51 40.95 -28.78
C PRO A 48 -36.61 42.08 -28.81
N PRO A 49 -37.95 41.92 -29.05
CA PRO A 49 -38.79 40.70 -29.19
C PRO A 49 -40.07 40.68 -30.10
N VAL A 50 -40.56 39.46 -30.39
CA VAL A 50 -41.99 38.96 -30.32
C VAL A 50 -43.14 39.42 -31.28
N GLU A 51 -43.98 38.40 -31.61
CA GLU A 51 -45.43 38.35 -31.99
C GLU A 51 -45.99 38.41 -33.44
N ASP A 52 -47.02 37.54 -33.60
CA ASP A 52 -48.18 37.52 -34.52
C ASP A 52 -48.06 37.46 -36.05
N ALA A 53 -48.54 36.36 -36.66
CA ALA A 53 -49.97 36.21 -37.04
C ALA A 53 -50.27 34.94 -37.90
N VAL A 54 -51.43 34.32 -37.67
CA VAL A 54 -52.05 33.24 -38.49
C VAL A 54 -53.30 33.82 -39.17
N PRO A 55 -53.55 33.67 -40.51
CA PRO A 55 -54.54 32.68 -41.01
C PRO A 55 -54.39 32.30 -42.53
N PRO A 56 -55.34 31.61 -43.19
CA PRO A 56 -55.98 30.31 -42.88
C PRO A 56 -55.95 29.31 -44.08
N GLU A 57 -56.45 28.09 -43.87
CA GLU A 57 -56.83 27.14 -44.94
C GLU A 57 -58.03 27.62 -45.80
N PRO A 58 -58.21 26.99 -46.98
CA PRO A 58 -59.54 26.63 -47.46
C PRO A 58 -59.67 25.14 -47.82
N SER A 59 -60.84 24.56 -47.53
CA SER A 59 -61.24 23.21 -47.97
C SER A 59 -61.69 23.19 -49.46
N GLY A 60 -61.71 22.00 -50.05
CA GLY A 60 -62.28 21.74 -51.38
C GLY A 60 -62.45 20.25 -51.67
N ASP A 61 -63.67 19.82 -51.93
CA ASP A 61 -64.08 18.40 -51.98
C ASP A 61 -63.67 17.64 -53.26
N GLU A 62 -63.36 16.35 -53.06
CA GLU A 62 -63.89 15.17 -53.77
C GLU A 62 -64.01 15.18 -55.32
N VAL A 63 -63.16 14.40 -56.01
CA VAL A 63 -63.57 13.51 -57.13
C VAL A 63 -62.63 12.29 -57.23
N THR A 64 -63.16 11.07 -57.11
CA THR A 64 -62.53 9.83 -57.61
C THR A 64 -62.95 9.52 -59.05
N PRO A 65 -62.09 8.83 -59.82
CA PRO A 65 -62.54 7.54 -60.35
C PRO A 65 -61.49 6.41 -60.27
N SER A 66 -61.98 5.18 -60.25
CA SER A 66 -61.24 3.94 -60.50
C SER A 66 -60.76 3.86 -61.98
N GLU A 67 -59.95 2.92 -62.46
CA GLU A 67 -59.57 1.57 -61.98
C GLU A 67 -58.37 1.12 -62.84
N GLU A 68 -57.32 0.50 -62.28
CA GLU A 68 -56.64 -0.67 -62.89
C GLU A 68 -55.57 -1.26 -61.96
N GLN A 69 -55.61 -2.59 -61.82
CA GLN A 69 -54.70 -3.40 -61.02
C GLN A 69 -53.77 -4.20 -61.94
N PRO A 70 -52.46 -4.23 -61.66
CA PRO A 70 -51.65 -5.43 -61.85
C PRO A 70 -51.33 -6.12 -60.51
N THR A 71 -51.05 -7.41 -60.60
CA THR A 71 -50.76 -8.33 -59.47
C THR A 71 -49.42 -8.05 -58.77
N PRO A 72 -49.27 -8.46 -57.49
CA PRO A 72 -48.16 -8.05 -56.64
C PRO A 72 -46.82 -8.70 -57.01
N VAL A 73 -45.75 -7.94 -56.80
CA VAL A 73 -44.40 -8.44 -56.54
C VAL A 73 -44.10 -8.10 -55.08
N GLU A 74 -43.39 -8.99 -54.38
CA GLU A 74 -43.11 -8.86 -52.94
C GLU A 74 -42.30 -7.60 -52.64
N GLU A 75 -42.81 -6.73 -51.77
CA GLU A 75 -42.05 -5.62 -51.18
C GLU A 75 -41.38 -6.11 -49.88
N SER A 76 -40.06 -6.26 -49.94
CA SER A 76 -39.20 -6.16 -48.75
C SER A 76 -39.04 -4.70 -48.35
N THR A 77 -38.99 -4.42 -47.04
CA THR A 77 -38.73 -3.07 -46.52
C THR A 77 -37.41 -2.50 -47.05
N PRO A 78 -37.37 -1.27 -47.61
CA PRO A 78 -36.13 -0.66 -48.08
C PRO A 78 -35.38 0.10 -46.98
N VAL A 79 -34.07 0.25 -47.16
CA VAL A 79 -33.08 0.97 -46.31
C VAL A 79 -33.48 2.41 -45.94
N SER A 80 -34.50 2.97 -46.58
CA SER A 80 -35.08 4.28 -46.30
C SER A 80 -35.47 4.54 -44.85
N GLU A 81 -35.93 3.54 -44.07
CA GLU A 81 -36.26 3.75 -42.63
C GLU A 81 -35.01 3.91 -41.75
N ILE A 82 -33.86 3.36 -42.16
CA ILE A 82 -32.60 3.46 -41.40
C ILE A 82 -31.95 4.83 -41.62
N LEU A 83 -32.08 5.40 -42.83
CA LEU A 83 -31.50 6.69 -43.20
C LEU A 83 -32.18 7.90 -42.53
N GLU A 84 -33.39 7.77 -41.96
CA GLU A 84 -34.07 8.85 -41.25
C GLU A 84 -33.45 9.19 -39.87
N GLN A 85 -32.55 8.36 -39.35
CA GLN A 85 -31.88 8.59 -38.05
C GLN A 85 -30.57 9.39 -38.15
N LEU A 86 -30.09 9.69 -39.37
CA LEU A 86 -28.86 10.46 -39.58
C LEU A 86 -29.13 11.97 -39.56
N PRO A 87 -28.19 12.80 -39.06
CA PRO A 87 -28.28 14.25 -39.20
C PRO A 87 -28.34 14.65 -40.68
N GLY A 88 -29.30 15.50 -41.03
CA GLY A 88 -29.46 16.00 -42.40
C GLY A 88 -28.16 16.63 -42.92
N GLU A 89 -27.84 16.34 -44.19
CA GLU A 89 -26.59 16.69 -44.91
C GLU A 89 -25.39 15.72 -44.71
N THR A 90 -25.60 14.51 -44.16
CA THR A 90 -24.55 13.46 -44.16
C THR A 90 -24.56 12.66 -45.49
N GLU A 91 -23.47 12.71 -46.27
CA GLU A 91 -23.32 11.91 -47.49
C GLU A 91 -22.80 10.49 -47.16
N VAL A 92 -23.69 9.49 -47.19
CA VAL A 92 -23.35 8.08 -46.94
C VAL A 92 -23.07 7.36 -48.25
N THR A 93 -21.85 6.88 -48.44
CA THR A 93 -21.48 5.96 -49.52
C THR A 93 -21.14 4.59 -48.95
N VAL A 94 -21.80 3.56 -49.47
CA VAL A 94 -21.65 2.17 -49.06
C VAL A 94 -20.72 1.47 -50.06
N VAL A 95 -19.79 0.65 -49.58
CA VAL A 95 -18.70 0.09 -50.40
C VAL A 95 -18.52 -1.38 -50.09
N ASN A 96 -18.47 -2.24 -51.12
CA ASN A 96 -18.28 -3.68 -50.99
C ASN A 96 -16.81 -4.08 -50.71
N GLU A 97 -16.55 -5.38 -50.49
CA GLU A 97 -15.21 -5.91 -50.16
C GLU A 97 -14.16 -5.64 -51.26
N GLU A 98 -14.59 -5.48 -52.51
CA GLU A 98 -13.73 -5.11 -53.65
C GLU A 98 -13.45 -3.60 -53.78
N GLY A 99 -14.10 -2.75 -52.97
CA GLY A 99 -13.93 -1.30 -53.01
C GLY A 99 -14.83 -0.56 -54.01
N GLU A 100 -15.89 -1.21 -54.52
CA GLU A 100 -16.88 -0.61 -55.42
C GLU A 100 -18.09 -0.05 -54.65
N VAL A 101 -18.63 1.09 -55.09
CA VAL A 101 -19.75 1.78 -54.41
C VAL A 101 -21.08 1.10 -54.71
N GLU A 102 -21.74 0.59 -53.69
CA GLU A 102 -23.01 -0.11 -53.79
C GLU A 102 -24.21 0.85 -53.71
N PRO A 103 -25.29 0.62 -54.48
CA PRO A 103 -26.51 1.43 -54.38
C PRO A 103 -27.18 1.24 -53.02
N LEU A 104 -27.47 2.32 -52.29
CA LEU A 104 -28.12 2.32 -50.97
C LEU A 104 -29.43 1.51 -50.86
N ALA A 105 -30.11 1.22 -51.99
CA ALA A 105 -31.34 0.42 -52.05
C ALA A 105 -31.11 -1.05 -52.46
N SER A 106 -29.86 -1.51 -52.52
CA SER A 106 -29.51 -2.91 -52.80
C SER A 106 -29.47 -3.74 -51.51
N ILE A 107 -29.69 -5.05 -51.62
CA ILE A 107 -29.50 -6.00 -50.52
C ILE A 107 -28.06 -5.94 -50.00
N VAL A 108 -27.08 -5.84 -50.89
CA VAL A 108 -25.65 -5.72 -50.54
C VAL A 108 -25.39 -4.46 -49.72
N ALA A 109 -25.99 -3.32 -50.09
CA ALA A 109 -25.86 -2.10 -49.29
C ALA A 109 -26.62 -2.17 -47.96
N ALA A 110 -27.73 -2.90 -47.88
CA ALA A 110 -28.39 -3.19 -46.61
C ALA A 110 -27.49 -4.06 -45.71
N GLU A 111 -26.86 -5.11 -46.25
CA GLU A 111 -25.91 -5.98 -45.55
C GLU A 111 -24.66 -5.23 -45.07
N ILE A 112 -24.19 -4.20 -45.78
CA ILE A 112 -23.04 -3.38 -45.37
C ILE A 112 -23.42 -2.27 -44.37
N VAL A 113 -24.64 -1.71 -44.46
CA VAL A 113 -25.13 -0.67 -43.52
C VAL A 113 -25.67 -1.28 -42.22
N GLN A 114 -26.16 -2.51 -42.27
CA GLN A 114 -26.67 -3.24 -41.10
C GLN A 114 -25.52 -3.97 -40.39
N SER A 115 -24.74 -3.22 -39.62
CA SER A 115 -23.79 -3.78 -38.65
C SER A 115 -24.56 -4.55 -37.57
N GLY A 116 -24.75 -5.84 -37.79
CA GLY A 116 -25.34 -6.73 -36.80
C GLY A 116 -24.36 -6.98 -35.65
N ASP A 117 -24.85 -6.95 -34.43
CA ASP A 117 -24.04 -6.74 -33.24
C ASP A 117 -24.67 -7.40 -31.99
N PRO A 118 -23.99 -8.39 -31.37
CA PRO A 118 -22.63 -8.88 -31.67
C PRO A 118 -22.50 -9.75 -32.92
N ARG A 119 -21.26 -9.96 -33.39
CA ARG A 119 -20.96 -10.77 -34.58
C ARG A 119 -19.66 -11.57 -34.50
N TYR A 120 -19.59 -12.66 -35.25
CA TYR A 120 -18.36 -13.42 -35.50
C TYR A 120 -18.40 -14.10 -36.88
N THR A 121 -17.24 -14.49 -37.41
CA THR A 121 -17.15 -15.25 -38.67
C THR A 121 -16.73 -16.69 -38.39
N LEU A 122 -17.44 -17.66 -38.95
CA LEU A 122 -17.14 -19.09 -38.80
C LEU A 122 -17.20 -19.78 -40.17
N SER A 123 -16.11 -20.43 -40.57
CA SER A 123 -15.97 -21.10 -41.87
C SER A 123 -16.28 -20.19 -43.08
N GLY A 124 -15.88 -18.92 -43.01
CA GLY A 124 -16.11 -17.90 -44.03
C GLY A 124 -17.53 -17.36 -44.08
N THR A 125 -18.36 -17.64 -43.07
CA THR A 125 -19.73 -17.11 -42.95
C THR A 125 -19.84 -16.23 -41.70
N THR A 126 -20.18 -14.96 -41.86
CA THR A 126 -20.45 -14.06 -40.72
C THR A 126 -21.85 -14.31 -40.18
N TYR A 127 -21.93 -14.44 -38.86
CA TYR A 127 -23.15 -14.60 -38.08
C TYR A 127 -23.36 -13.34 -37.24
N TYR A 128 -24.61 -12.90 -37.19
CA TYR A 128 -25.04 -11.70 -36.49
C TYR A 128 -26.03 -12.08 -35.38
N PHE A 129 -25.94 -11.40 -34.26
CA PHE A 129 -26.88 -11.49 -33.15
C PHE A 129 -27.38 -10.07 -32.94
N MET A 130 -28.66 -9.86 -32.67
CA MET A 130 -29.20 -8.50 -32.51
C MET A 130 -30.38 -8.46 -31.54
N PRO A 131 -30.74 -7.27 -31.01
CA PRO A 131 -32.00 -7.05 -30.30
C PRO A 131 -33.23 -7.53 -31.11
N ILE A 132 -34.32 -7.83 -30.41
CA ILE A 132 -35.60 -8.24 -31.02
C ILE A 132 -36.09 -7.19 -32.03
N GLY A 133 -36.37 -7.62 -33.26
CA GLY A 133 -36.71 -6.78 -34.41
C GLY A 133 -35.51 -6.31 -35.26
N GLY A 134 -34.27 -6.59 -34.86
CA GLY A 134 -33.06 -6.09 -35.53
C GLY A 134 -32.64 -6.83 -36.79
N CYS A 135 -33.03 -8.09 -37.00
CA CYS A 135 -32.47 -8.92 -38.08
C CYS A 135 -33.00 -8.61 -39.48
N GLY A 136 -34.22 -8.07 -39.59
CA GLY A 136 -34.83 -7.74 -40.89
C GLY A 136 -34.84 -8.93 -41.86
N ALA A 137 -34.05 -8.85 -42.94
CA ALA A 137 -33.94 -9.88 -43.97
C ALA A 137 -32.64 -10.71 -43.91
N LEU A 138 -31.74 -10.47 -42.96
CA LEU A 138 -30.44 -11.14 -42.86
C LEU A 138 -30.59 -12.64 -42.54
N THR A 139 -30.10 -13.52 -43.43
CA THR A 139 -30.28 -14.97 -43.28
C THR A 139 -29.42 -15.62 -42.19
N ASN A 140 -28.31 -14.97 -41.80
CA ASN A 140 -27.38 -15.46 -40.78
C ASN A 140 -27.52 -14.70 -39.45
N CYS A 141 -28.69 -14.11 -39.21
CA CYS A 141 -28.95 -13.28 -38.05
C CYS A 141 -29.90 -13.95 -37.03
N THR A 142 -29.59 -13.80 -35.74
CA THR A 142 -30.39 -14.31 -34.62
C THR A 142 -30.85 -13.17 -33.72
N GLU A 143 -32.16 -13.01 -33.56
CA GLU A 143 -32.71 -12.02 -32.62
C GLU A 143 -32.73 -12.57 -31.18
N SER A 144 -32.30 -11.76 -30.22
CA SER A 144 -32.25 -12.09 -28.80
C SER A 144 -32.47 -10.84 -27.93
N ALA A 145 -33.00 -11.02 -26.72
CA ALA A 145 -32.97 -9.97 -25.69
C ALA A 145 -31.60 -9.89 -24.99
N THR A 146 -30.78 -10.94 -25.14
CA THR A 146 -29.42 -11.08 -24.60
C THR A 146 -28.51 -11.48 -25.78
N PRO A 147 -28.16 -10.53 -26.67
CA PRO A 147 -27.49 -10.85 -27.94
C PRO A 147 -26.02 -11.32 -27.77
N ILE A 148 -25.28 -10.88 -26.75
CA ILE A 148 -23.93 -11.39 -26.44
C ILE A 148 -24.01 -12.86 -26.01
N GLN A 149 -24.89 -13.20 -25.07
CA GLN A 149 -25.08 -14.58 -24.64
C GLN A 149 -25.59 -15.48 -25.78
N ALA A 150 -26.41 -14.94 -26.69
CA ALA A 150 -26.87 -15.68 -27.87
C ALA A 150 -25.73 -16.02 -28.83
N ALA A 151 -24.78 -15.09 -29.06
CA ALA A 151 -23.60 -15.32 -29.87
C ALA A 151 -22.74 -16.47 -29.30
N ILE A 152 -22.46 -16.43 -27.99
CA ILE A 152 -21.70 -17.44 -27.26
C ILE A 152 -22.40 -18.82 -27.31
N ASN A 153 -23.72 -18.85 -27.09
CA ASN A 153 -24.51 -20.09 -27.12
C ASN A 153 -24.52 -20.74 -28.52
N ALA A 154 -24.59 -19.93 -29.59
CA ALA A 154 -24.53 -20.42 -30.96
C ALA A 154 -23.14 -20.99 -31.30
N LEU A 155 -22.07 -20.29 -30.90
CA LEU A 155 -20.69 -20.71 -31.15
C LEU A 155 -20.32 -22.00 -30.40
N SER A 156 -20.62 -22.06 -29.10
CA SER A 156 -20.37 -23.24 -28.25
C SER A 156 -21.24 -24.44 -28.66
N GLY A 157 -22.52 -24.23 -28.97
CA GLY A 157 -23.42 -25.26 -29.47
C GLY A 157 -23.01 -25.83 -30.84
N ALA A 158 -22.38 -25.03 -31.70
CA ALA A 158 -21.77 -25.50 -32.94
C ALA A 158 -20.43 -26.23 -32.73
N GLY A 159 -19.82 -26.14 -31.54
CA GLY A 159 -18.45 -26.58 -31.28
C GLY A 159 -17.41 -25.78 -32.09
N GLY A 160 -17.74 -24.54 -32.46
CA GLY A 160 -16.95 -23.70 -33.35
C GLY A 160 -15.91 -22.85 -32.63
N THR A 161 -14.98 -22.29 -33.40
CA THR A 161 -14.09 -21.20 -33.01
C THR A 161 -14.14 -20.18 -34.13
N PRO A 162 -14.25 -18.86 -33.87
CA PRO A 162 -14.27 -17.87 -34.93
C PRO A 162 -13.00 -17.95 -35.78
N ASP A 163 -13.09 -17.63 -37.07
CA ASP A 163 -11.99 -17.78 -38.02
C ASP A 163 -10.76 -16.90 -37.66
N ASP A 164 -10.98 -15.80 -36.95
CA ASP A 164 -9.99 -14.89 -36.36
C ASP A 164 -9.87 -15.00 -34.82
N GLY A 165 -10.66 -15.89 -34.20
CA GLY A 165 -10.74 -16.06 -32.75
C GLY A 165 -11.60 -15.06 -31.99
N THR A 166 -12.26 -14.10 -32.66
CA THR A 166 -12.93 -12.96 -32.02
C THR A 166 -14.46 -12.99 -32.14
N ILE A 167 -15.14 -12.59 -31.06
CA ILE A 167 -16.52 -12.10 -31.08
C ILE A 167 -16.46 -10.58 -30.95
N TYR A 168 -16.96 -9.87 -31.96
CA TYR A 168 -17.02 -8.41 -31.99
C TYR A 168 -18.34 -7.92 -31.42
N ILE A 169 -18.26 -6.91 -30.56
CA ILE A 169 -19.37 -6.12 -30.04
C ILE A 169 -19.12 -4.68 -30.49
N ASP A 170 -20.11 -4.03 -31.08
CA ASP A 170 -20.02 -2.64 -31.51
C ASP A 170 -20.31 -1.68 -30.33
N ALA A 171 -20.36 -0.36 -30.56
CA ALA A 171 -20.62 0.61 -29.49
C ALA A 171 -22.11 0.60 -29.07
N GLY A 172 -22.38 0.39 -27.78
CA GLY A 172 -23.75 0.25 -27.26
C GLY A 172 -23.81 -0.05 -25.77
N THR A 173 -25.02 -0.27 -25.26
CA THR A 173 -25.27 -0.74 -23.89
C THR A 173 -26.09 -2.04 -23.93
N TYR A 174 -25.54 -3.11 -23.36
CA TYR A 174 -26.09 -4.46 -23.39
C TYR A 174 -26.51 -4.83 -21.97
N ALA A 175 -27.80 -4.73 -21.68
CA ALA A 175 -28.37 -5.10 -20.38
C ALA A 175 -28.59 -6.62 -20.30
N GLU A 176 -27.50 -7.36 -20.12
CA GLU A 176 -27.51 -8.83 -20.02
C GLU A 176 -26.40 -9.36 -19.10
N ASN A 177 -26.62 -10.55 -18.53
CA ASN A 177 -25.57 -11.31 -17.87
C ASN A 177 -24.95 -12.30 -18.86
N VAL A 178 -23.62 -12.31 -18.93
CA VAL A 178 -22.84 -13.13 -19.86
C VAL A 178 -22.07 -14.22 -19.11
N THR A 179 -22.21 -15.46 -19.55
CA THR A 179 -21.49 -16.62 -19.05
C THR A 179 -20.84 -17.37 -20.21
N ILE A 180 -19.52 -17.51 -20.15
CA ILE A 180 -18.71 -18.32 -21.04
C ILE A 180 -18.17 -19.49 -20.21
N ASP A 181 -18.50 -20.73 -20.58
CA ASP A 181 -17.92 -21.94 -19.98
C ASP A 181 -17.28 -22.76 -21.09
N GLY A 182 -15.96 -22.95 -21.05
CA GLY A 182 -15.23 -23.74 -22.02
C GLY A 182 -15.65 -25.21 -22.08
N ASN A 183 -16.28 -25.75 -21.02
CA ASN A 183 -16.89 -27.09 -21.04
C ASN A 183 -18.21 -27.14 -21.85
N ALA A 184 -18.82 -26.00 -22.16
CA ALA A 184 -20.07 -25.92 -22.93
C ALA A 184 -19.90 -26.21 -24.43
N TRP A 185 -18.66 -26.35 -24.94
CA TRP A 185 -18.34 -26.73 -26.32
C TRP A 185 -18.63 -28.22 -26.63
N GLY A 186 -19.86 -28.66 -26.30
CA GLY A 186 -20.32 -30.05 -26.28
C GLY A 186 -21.01 -30.54 -27.55
N GLY A 187 -20.42 -30.31 -28.73
CA GLY A 187 -20.97 -30.72 -30.03
C GLY A 187 -20.15 -31.75 -30.82
N GLY A 188 -18.96 -32.13 -30.31
CA GLY A 188 -17.92 -32.84 -31.07
C GLY A 188 -16.76 -31.95 -31.52
N GLY A 189 -16.82 -30.66 -31.21
CA GLY A 189 -15.65 -29.75 -31.21
C GLY A 189 -14.83 -29.88 -29.93
N SER A 190 -13.77 -29.07 -29.84
CA SER A 190 -12.99 -28.82 -28.62
C SER A 190 -13.20 -27.38 -28.19
N THR A 191 -13.05 -27.08 -26.90
CA THR A 191 -12.92 -25.72 -26.38
C THR A 191 -11.93 -24.92 -27.23
N PRO A 192 -12.20 -23.64 -27.58
CA PRO A 192 -11.30 -22.83 -28.38
C PRO A 192 -9.89 -22.78 -27.79
N ALA A 193 -8.86 -22.81 -28.64
CA ALA A 193 -7.48 -22.65 -28.20
C ALA A 193 -7.23 -21.25 -27.61
N SER A 194 -7.92 -20.26 -28.16
CA SER A 194 -8.09 -18.91 -27.64
C SER A 194 -9.48 -18.40 -28.04
N LEU A 195 -10.05 -17.49 -27.25
CA LEU A 195 -11.26 -16.74 -27.60
C LEU A 195 -11.11 -15.29 -27.12
N THR A 196 -11.44 -14.35 -27.99
CA THR A 196 -11.43 -12.91 -27.68
C THR A 196 -12.87 -12.38 -27.69
N LEU A 197 -13.25 -11.67 -26.63
CA LEU A 197 -14.46 -10.82 -26.60
C LEU A 197 -14.01 -9.37 -26.76
N ASN A 198 -14.34 -8.75 -27.91
CA ASN A 198 -13.81 -7.44 -28.30
C ASN A 198 -14.93 -6.43 -28.56
N GLY A 199 -15.07 -5.44 -27.68
CA GLY A 199 -15.91 -4.26 -27.86
C GLY A 199 -15.25 -3.19 -28.73
N ALA A 200 -16.01 -2.13 -29.05
CA ALA A 200 -15.51 -0.98 -29.80
C ALA A 200 -14.61 -0.04 -28.96
N GLY A 201 -14.53 -0.27 -27.65
CA GLY A 201 -13.73 0.48 -26.69
C GLY A 201 -14.50 0.74 -25.40
N SER A 202 -13.84 0.67 -24.24
CA SER A 202 -14.51 0.66 -22.92
C SER A 202 -15.41 1.89 -22.70
N ALA A 203 -14.98 3.06 -23.16
CA ALA A 203 -15.74 4.31 -23.11
C ALA A 203 -17.03 4.34 -23.96
N THR A 204 -17.31 3.29 -24.75
CA THR A 204 -18.42 3.24 -25.72
C THR A 204 -19.19 1.92 -25.75
N THR A 205 -18.63 0.84 -25.20
CA THR A 205 -19.24 -0.50 -25.17
C THR A 205 -19.47 -0.89 -23.71
N ILE A 206 -20.73 -0.87 -23.26
CA ILE A 206 -21.09 -1.09 -21.86
C ILE A 206 -21.89 -2.38 -21.73
N LEU A 207 -21.35 -3.35 -20.99
CA LEU A 207 -22.15 -4.45 -20.44
C LEU A 207 -22.78 -3.95 -19.13
N ASP A 208 -24.11 -3.90 -19.08
CA ASP A 208 -24.89 -3.58 -17.87
C ASP A 208 -25.38 -4.91 -17.25
N GLY A 209 -24.48 -5.53 -16.49
CA GLY A 209 -24.58 -6.88 -15.94
C GLY A 209 -23.22 -7.55 -15.74
N ARG A 210 -23.22 -8.79 -15.23
CA ARG A 210 -22.03 -9.59 -14.93
C ARG A 210 -21.47 -10.30 -16.16
N LEU A 211 -20.15 -10.35 -16.28
CA LEU A 211 -19.39 -11.27 -17.12
C LEU A 211 -18.70 -12.34 -16.26
N SER A 212 -19.05 -13.61 -16.48
CA SER A 212 -18.37 -14.77 -15.91
C SER A 212 -17.74 -15.63 -17.01
N VAL A 213 -16.47 -15.97 -16.88
CA VAL A 213 -15.72 -16.77 -17.85
C VAL A 213 -14.99 -17.90 -17.13
N THR A 214 -15.24 -19.14 -17.53
CA THR A 214 -14.66 -20.32 -16.88
C THR A 214 -14.15 -21.36 -17.87
N ASN A 215 -13.17 -22.16 -17.45
CA ASN A 215 -12.70 -23.36 -18.18
C ASN A 215 -12.18 -23.11 -19.61
N MET A 216 -11.79 -21.88 -19.95
CA MET A 216 -11.17 -21.54 -21.24
C MET A 216 -9.67 -21.84 -21.22
N ASN A 217 -9.09 -22.14 -22.39
CA ASN A 217 -7.65 -22.38 -22.52
C ASN A 217 -6.84 -21.08 -22.49
N ILE A 218 -7.24 -20.11 -23.33
CA ILE A 218 -6.74 -18.74 -23.35
C ILE A 218 -7.96 -17.85 -23.58
N PHE A 219 -8.06 -16.75 -22.84
CA PHE A 219 -9.14 -15.79 -23.00
C PHE A 219 -8.62 -14.36 -23.05
N THR A 220 -9.20 -13.56 -23.94
CA THR A 220 -8.91 -12.12 -24.03
C THR A 220 -10.20 -11.34 -23.90
N LEU A 221 -10.24 -10.37 -23.00
CA LEU A 221 -11.31 -9.38 -22.91
C LEU A 221 -10.75 -8.03 -23.36
N SER A 222 -11.42 -7.35 -24.28
CA SER A 222 -10.98 -6.04 -24.72
C SER A 222 -12.08 -5.08 -25.11
N GLY A 223 -11.91 -3.79 -24.78
CA GLY A 223 -12.77 -2.72 -25.25
C GLY A 223 -14.16 -2.68 -24.62
N LEU A 224 -14.34 -3.14 -23.38
CA LEU A 224 -15.62 -3.16 -22.65
C LEU A 224 -15.52 -2.42 -21.32
N ALA A 225 -16.53 -1.60 -21.02
CA ALA A 225 -16.91 -1.28 -19.66
C ALA A 225 -17.90 -2.34 -19.15
N ILE A 226 -17.73 -2.77 -17.90
CA ILE A 226 -18.62 -3.67 -17.17
C ILE A 226 -19.12 -2.88 -15.96
N VAL A 227 -20.44 -2.71 -15.90
CA VAL A 227 -21.15 -1.96 -14.87
C VAL A 227 -22.36 -2.80 -14.48
N ASP A 228 -22.87 -2.69 -13.27
CA ASP A 228 -24.19 -3.21 -12.93
C ASP A 228 -24.98 -2.10 -12.22
N ASN A 229 -25.97 -1.55 -12.91
CA ASN A 229 -26.82 -0.50 -12.35
C ASN A 229 -27.90 -1.05 -11.39
N ASP A 230 -28.09 -2.37 -11.27
CA ASP A 230 -29.07 -3.00 -10.39
C ASP A 230 -28.42 -3.34 -9.03
N THR A 231 -28.30 -2.33 -8.17
CA THR A 231 -27.50 -2.28 -6.92
C THR A 231 -27.93 -3.22 -5.77
N SER A 232 -28.27 -4.48 -6.08
CA SER A 232 -28.90 -5.44 -5.18
C SER A 232 -27.98 -6.61 -4.76
N GLY A 233 -26.88 -6.30 -4.07
CA GLY A 233 -26.04 -7.28 -3.35
C GLY A 233 -24.54 -7.13 -3.62
N ASN A 234 -23.73 -7.89 -2.88
CA ASN A 234 -22.25 -7.87 -2.96
C ASN A 234 -21.74 -8.70 -4.15
N ALA A 235 -22.22 -8.42 -5.37
CA ALA A 235 -21.87 -9.18 -6.56
C ALA A 235 -20.55 -8.69 -7.19
N THR A 236 -19.73 -9.64 -7.65
CA THR A 236 -18.58 -9.40 -8.51
C THR A 236 -19.04 -9.33 -9.97
N TYR A 237 -18.67 -8.26 -10.70
CA TYR A 237 -19.18 -8.07 -12.08
C TYR A 237 -18.24 -8.63 -13.15
N LEU A 238 -16.92 -8.73 -12.88
CA LEU A 238 -15.99 -9.48 -13.73
C LEU A 238 -15.35 -10.64 -12.96
N ASP A 239 -15.65 -11.86 -13.38
CA ASP A 239 -15.21 -13.09 -12.73
C ASP A 239 -14.65 -14.06 -13.78
N ILE A 240 -13.34 -14.26 -13.78
CA ILE A 240 -12.64 -15.10 -14.76
C ILE A 240 -11.86 -16.20 -14.02
N SER A 241 -12.11 -17.46 -14.38
CA SER A 241 -11.44 -18.64 -13.80
C SER A 241 -11.03 -19.65 -14.87
N ASN A 242 -9.79 -19.54 -15.34
CA ASN A 242 -9.24 -20.30 -16.47
C ASN A 242 -7.93 -21.00 -16.10
N ASP A 243 -7.61 -22.12 -16.77
CA ASP A 243 -6.38 -22.88 -16.50
C ASP A 243 -5.12 -22.31 -17.22
N GLY A 244 -5.33 -21.43 -18.19
CA GLY A 244 -4.30 -20.82 -19.02
C GLY A 244 -4.51 -19.31 -19.25
N GLY A 245 -3.73 -18.75 -20.17
CA GLY A 245 -3.44 -17.31 -20.24
C GLY A 245 -4.67 -16.39 -20.35
N LEU A 246 -4.57 -15.24 -19.68
CA LEU A 246 -5.64 -14.26 -19.59
C LEU A 246 -5.12 -12.86 -19.90
N ASP A 247 -5.67 -12.22 -20.94
CA ASP A 247 -5.30 -10.86 -21.35
C ASP A 247 -6.50 -9.90 -21.25
N LEU A 248 -6.35 -8.80 -20.52
CA LEU A 248 -7.28 -7.67 -20.49
C LEU A 248 -6.64 -6.43 -21.14
N TYR A 249 -7.33 -5.79 -22.07
CA TYR A 249 -6.89 -4.55 -22.72
C TYR A 249 -8.06 -3.57 -22.92
N ASP A 250 -7.97 -2.33 -22.43
CA ASP A 250 -9.09 -1.37 -22.47
C ASP A 250 -10.36 -1.95 -21.83
N VAL A 251 -10.26 -2.28 -20.54
CA VAL A 251 -11.36 -2.80 -19.72
C VAL A 251 -11.61 -1.86 -18.55
N SER A 252 -12.88 -1.49 -18.33
CA SER A 252 -13.29 -0.64 -17.20
C SER A 252 -14.31 -1.39 -16.35
N VAL A 253 -14.09 -1.49 -15.04
CA VAL A 253 -15.04 -2.10 -14.08
C VAL A 253 -15.21 -1.15 -12.91
N THR A 254 -16.41 -0.61 -12.69
CA THR A 254 -16.57 0.53 -11.77
C THR A 254 -17.84 0.54 -10.91
N ASN A 255 -17.71 1.10 -9.71
CA ASN A 255 -18.81 1.32 -8.74
C ASN A 255 -19.43 0.01 -8.22
N ASN A 256 -18.57 -0.95 -7.85
CA ASN A 256 -18.97 -2.33 -7.60
C ASN A 256 -19.29 -2.56 -6.12
N ALA A 257 -20.42 -3.21 -5.82
CA ALA A 257 -20.84 -3.49 -4.44
C ALA A 257 -20.05 -4.64 -3.77
N GLY A 258 -19.16 -5.32 -4.49
CA GLY A 258 -18.19 -6.29 -3.98
C GLY A 258 -16.77 -6.02 -4.50
N ASP A 259 -16.05 -7.07 -4.90
CA ASP A 259 -14.82 -6.93 -5.68
C ASP A 259 -15.15 -6.53 -7.12
N GLY A 260 -14.33 -5.68 -7.76
CA GLY A 260 -14.53 -5.26 -9.15
C GLY A 260 -14.24 -6.39 -10.14
N ALA A 261 -12.99 -6.83 -10.19
CA ALA A 261 -12.56 -7.96 -10.99
C ALA A 261 -11.84 -9.04 -10.16
N ILE A 262 -12.25 -10.29 -10.33
CA ILE A 262 -11.60 -11.50 -9.80
C ILE A 262 -11.04 -12.29 -10.98
N LEU A 263 -9.71 -12.37 -11.08
CA LEU A 263 -9.02 -13.07 -12.16
C LEU A 263 -8.18 -14.23 -11.60
N THR A 264 -8.64 -15.46 -11.80
CA THR A 264 -7.94 -16.68 -11.40
C THR A 264 -7.40 -17.40 -12.63
N GLY A 265 -6.07 -17.45 -12.76
CA GLY A 265 -5.35 -17.77 -14.01
C GLY A 265 -4.80 -19.19 -14.13
N GLY A 266 -5.00 -20.03 -13.12
CA GLY A 266 -4.51 -21.41 -13.12
C GLY A 266 -3.00 -21.46 -13.35
N THR A 267 -2.54 -22.02 -14.46
CA THR A 267 -1.11 -22.06 -14.84
C THR A 267 -0.68 -21.01 -15.87
N GLY A 268 -1.61 -20.16 -16.31
CA GLY A 268 -1.37 -19.13 -17.32
C GLY A 268 -0.89 -17.80 -16.75
N ASP A 269 -0.14 -17.06 -17.56
CA ASP A 269 0.17 -15.66 -17.27
C ASP A 269 -1.10 -14.79 -17.37
N VAL A 270 -1.18 -13.75 -16.53
CA VAL A 270 -2.27 -12.76 -16.51
C VAL A 270 -1.70 -11.40 -16.92
N THR A 271 -2.15 -10.87 -18.05
CA THR A 271 -1.80 -9.53 -18.53
C THR A 271 -3.00 -8.59 -18.39
N VAL A 272 -2.81 -7.40 -17.82
CA VAL A 272 -3.84 -6.36 -17.76
C VAL A 272 -3.23 -5.04 -18.23
N SER A 273 -3.88 -4.35 -19.17
CA SER A 273 -3.34 -3.10 -19.69
C SER A 273 -4.37 -2.06 -20.11
N ASN A 274 -4.04 -0.78 -19.94
CA ASN A 274 -4.94 0.35 -20.24
C ASN A 274 -6.33 0.17 -19.60
N SER A 275 -6.39 -0.22 -18.33
CA SER A 275 -7.64 -0.70 -17.69
C SER A 275 -7.92 -0.01 -16.34
N GLU A 276 -9.19 0.06 -15.96
CA GLU A 276 -9.69 0.76 -14.77
C GLU A 276 -10.54 -0.15 -13.88
N PHE A 277 -10.29 -0.14 -12.57
CA PHE A 277 -10.94 -0.97 -11.56
C PHE A 277 -11.26 -0.14 -10.31
N ASN A 278 -12.25 0.74 -10.42
CA ASN A 278 -12.44 1.89 -9.50
C ASN A 278 -13.76 1.81 -8.73
N GLY A 279 -13.81 2.34 -7.50
CA GLY A 279 -15.09 2.47 -6.78
C GLY A 279 -15.68 1.18 -6.22
N SER A 280 -14.88 0.13 -5.98
CA SER A 280 -15.33 -1.18 -5.52
C SER A 280 -15.31 -1.28 -3.99
N SER A 281 -16.37 -1.76 -3.36
CA SER A 281 -16.46 -1.82 -1.88
C SER A 281 -15.42 -2.76 -1.23
N LEU A 282 -14.90 -3.73 -1.99
CA LEU A 282 -13.84 -4.65 -1.58
C LEU A 282 -12.56 -4.35 -2.39
N THR A 283 -12.07 -5.31 -3.19
CA THR A 283 -10.88 -5.15 -4.03
C THR A 283 -11.24 -4.57 -5.39
N GLY A 284 -10.50 -3.60 -5.92
CA GLY A 284 -10.64 -3.16 -7.31
C GLY A 284 -10.32 -4.30 -8.28
N LEU A 285 -9.09 -4.83 -8.18
CA LEU A 285 -8.61 -5.97 -8.96
C LEU A 285 -7.91 -7.00 -8.08
N TYR A 286 -8.45 -8.22 -8.06
CA TYR A 286 -7.86 -9.40 -7.45
C TYR A 286 -7.31 -10.35 -8.53
N ILE A 287 -6.07 -10.81 -8.36
CA ILE A 287 -5.42 -11.79 -9.25
C ILE A 287 -4.82 -12.93 -8.42
N ASP A 288 -5.07 -14.18 -8.84
CA ASP A 288 -4.36 -15.36 -8.34
C ASP A 288 -3.95 -16.28 -9.51
N THR A 289 -2.65 -16.58 -9.63
CA THR A 289 -2.12 -17.47 -10.68
C THR A 289 -0.82 -18.18 -10.31
N PHE A 290 -0.64 -19.42 -10.78
CA PHE A 290 0.67 -20.10 -10.78
C PHE A 290 1.60 -19.59 -11.92
N GLY A 291 1.12 -18.68 -12.77
CA GLY A 291 1.90 -17.96 -13.78
C GLY A 291 2.53 -16.68 -13.23
N SER A 292 2.74 -15.70 -14.12
CA SER A 292 3.12 -14.33 -13.79
C SER A 292 1.96 -13.35 -13.98
N ALA A 293 2.00 -12.21 -13.28
CA ALA A 293 1.03 -11.13 -13.44
C ALA A 293 1.73 -9.86 -13.95
N THR A 294 1.26 -9.30 -15.08
CA THR A 294 1.82 -8.08 -15.68
C THR A 294 0.74 -7.02 -15.83
N LEU A 295 0.89 -5.88 -15.15
CA LEU A 295 -0.01 -4.72 -15.24
C LEU A 295 0.72 -3.54 -15.87
N THR A 296 0.13 -2.91 -16.89
CA THR A 296 0.67 -1.72 -17.55
C THR A 296 -0.40 -0.68 -17.82
N ASP A 297 -0.24 0.56 -17.35
CA ASP A 297 -1.25 1.62 -17.51
C ASP A 297 -2.60 1.21 -16.87
N VAL A 298 -2.59 0.84 -15.58
CA VAL A 298 -3.78 0.36 -14.84
C VAL A 298 -4.11 1.28 -13.67
N THR A 299 -5.39 1.62 -13.50
CA THR A 299 -5.89 2.43 -12.37
C THR A 299 -6.84 1.61 -11.49
N ALA A 300 -6.64 1.65 -10.17
CA ALA A 300 -7.50 1.02 -9.17
C ALA A 300 -7.63 1.92 -7.93
N THR A 301 -8.51 2.91 -8.01
CA THR A 301 -8.70 3.98 -7.02
C THR A 301 -10.14 4.04 -6.50
N GLY A 302 -10.33 4.53 -5.27
CA GLY A 302 -11.66 4.63 -4.64
C GLY A 302 -12.25 3.29 -4.23
N ASN A 303 -11.42 2.27 -4.03
CA ASN A 303 -11.85 0.95 -3.57
C ASN A 303 -11.57 0.76 -2.07
N GLY A 304 -12.09 -0.32 -1.47
CA GLY A 304 -11.59 -0.76 -0.17
C GLY A 304 -10.10 -1.12 -0.24
N TYR A 305 -9.73 -1.99 -1.19
CA TYR A 305 -8.35 -2.33 -1.54
C TYR A 305 -8.15 -2.07 -3.03
N GLY A 306 -7.07 -1.39 -3.44
CA GLY A 306 -6.80 -1.16 -4.87
C GLY A 306 -6.52 -2.48 -5.60
N LEU A 307 -5.39 -3.11 -5.27
CA LEU A 307 -4.92 -4.37 -5.87
C LEU A 307 -4.58 -5.42 -4.80
N ASP A 308 -4.95 -6.68 -5.05
CA ASP A 308 -4.40 -7.85 -4.32
C ASP A 308 -4.00 -8.93 -5.34
N ILE A 309 -2.69 -9.13 -5.51
CA ILE A 309 -2.10 -9.91 -6.61
C ILE A 309 -1.20 -11.00 -6.04
N ILE A 310 -1.51 -12.25 -6.39
CA ILE A 310 -0.76 -13.46 -6.07
C ILE A 310 -0.25 -14.06 -7.38
N ALA A 311 1.08 -14.27 -7.50
CA ALA A 311 1.66 -14.91 -8.69
C ALA A 311 2.93 -15.73 -8.36
N ASP A 312 2.98 -17.01 -8.71
CA ASP A 312 4.13 -17.86 -8.37
C ASP A 312 5.43 -17.46 -9.12
N GLN A 313 5.30 -16.95 -10.35
CA GLN A 313 6.43 -16.79 -11.28
C GLN A 313 6.93 -15.34 -11.38
N GLY A 314 6.14 -14.35 -10.95
CA GLY A 314 6.54 -12.95 -10.84
C GLY A 314 5.39 -11.96 -11.00
N ILE A 315 5.60 -10.73 -10.52
CA ILE A 315 4.66 -9.61 -10.66
C ILE A 315 5.43 -8.41 -11.23
N ASP A 316 5.02 -7.92 -12.40
CA ASP A 316 5.58 -6.73 -13.03
C ASP A 316 4.50 -5.64 -13.18
N LEU A 317 4.66 -4.53 -12.45
CA LEU A 317 3.79 -3.35 -12.52
C LEU A 317 4.52 -2.20 -13.22
N THR A 318 3.88 -1.56 -14.20
CA THR A 318 4.40 -0.36 -14.88
C THR A 318 3.31 0.70 -15.05
N ASN A 319 3.56 1.93 -14.59
CA ASN A 319 2.58 3.04 -14.66
C ASN A 319 1.21 2.64 -14.10
N VAL A 320 1.22 2.05 -12.90
CA VAL A 320 -0.01 1.64 -12.18
C VAL A 320 -0.35 2.70 -11.14
N ASN A 321 -1.62 3.09 -11.04
CA ASN A 321 -2.12 3.97 -9.99
C ASN A 321 -3.09 3.21 -9.09
N ALA A 322 -2.71 2.99 -7.83
CA ALA A 322 -3.58 2.46 -6.78
C ALA A 322 -3.51 3.37 -5.54
N SER A 323 -3.82 4.64 -5.76
CA SER A 323 -4.03 5.67 -4.74
C SER A 323 -5.49 5.71 -4.25
N ASP A 324 -5.78 6.47 -3.20
CA ASP A 324 -7.16 6.84 -2.80
C ASP A 324 -8.06 5.62 -2.52
N ASN A 325 -7.54 4.59 -1.82
CA ASN A 325 -8.30 3.43 -1.36
C ASN A 325 -8.42 3.43 0.17
N ASP A 326 -9.54 2.96 0.71
CA ASP A 326 -9.87 2.99 2.15
C ASP A 326 -8.85 2.21 3.01
N TYR A 327 -8.19 1.21 2.43
CA TYR A 327 -7.21 0.34 3.09
C TYR A 327 -5.85 0.35 2.38
N PHE A 328 -5.53 -0.66 1.56
CA PHE A 328 -4.24 -0.74 0.86
C PHE A 328 -4.34 -0.23 -0.58
N GLY A 329 -3.26 0.40 -1.06
CA GLY A 329 -3.08 0.62 -2.49
C GLY A 329 -2.85 -0.70 -3.23
N ALA A 330 -1.78 -1.43 -2.87
CA ALA A 330 -1.51 -2.75 -3.44
C ALA A 330 -0.91 -3.74 -2.44
N ILE A 331 -1.36 -4.99 -2.52
CA ILE A 331 -0.77 -6.17 -1.88
C ILE A 331 -0.25 -7.10 -2.98
N LEU A 332 1.06 -7.35 -2.99
CA LEU A 332 1.75 -8.16 -4.01
C LEU A 332 2.47 -9.34 -3.34
N ASP A 333 2.19 -10.57 -3.79
CA ASP A 333 2.70 -11.79 -3.17
C ASP A 333 3.19 -12.78 -4.22
N THR A 334 4.45 -13.22 -4.08
CA THR A 334 5.05 -14.28 -4.90
C THR A 334 5.68 -15.39 -4.05
N THR A 335 5.30 -15.47 -2.76
CA THR A 335 5.92 -16.34 -1.75
C THR A 335 5.47 -17.81 -1.84
N TYR A 336 4.38 -18.09 -2.57
CA TYR A 336 3.95 -19.45 -2.94
C TYR A 336 4.88 -20.09 -3.98
N GLY A 337 5.51 -19.25 -4.82
CA GLY A 337 6.48 -19.65 -5.83
C GLY A 337 7.89 -19.11 -5.55
N THR A 338 8.54 -18.62 -6.62
CA THR A 338 9.91 -18.04 -6.56
C THR A 338 10.02 -16.78 -7.42
N GLY A 339 8.88 -16.13 -7.68
CA GLY A 339 8.77 -14.94 -8.51
C GLY A 339 9.54 -13.74 -7.94
N ALA A 340 9.95 -12.85 -8.85
CA ALA A 340 10.40 -11.51 -8.49
C ALA A 340 9.23 -10.52 -8.57
N ILE A 341 9.34 -9.40 -7.87
CA ILE A 341 8.40 -8.28 -7.97
C ILE A 341 9.14 -7.06 -8.53
N THR A 342 8.68 -6.53 -9.66
CA THR A 342 9.17 -5.27 -10.24
C THR A 342 8.05 -4.24 -10.28
N VAL A 343 8.32 -3.02 -9.81
CA VAL A 343 7.37 -1.91 -9.87
C VAL A 343 8.07 -0.68 -10.45
N ASN A 344 7.55 -0.14 -11.55
CA ASN A 344 8.16 0.96 -12.29
C ASN A 344 7.16 2.10 -12.50
N SER A 345 7.50 3.31 -12.07
CA SER A 345 6.71 4.52 -12.32
C SER A 345 5.25 4.44 -11.84
N SER A 346 5.01 3.71 -10.75
CA SER A 346 3.67 3.49 -10.17
C SER A 346 3.43 4.37 -8.93
N ASP A 347 2.16 4.67 -8.68
CA ASP A 347 1.67 5.48 -7.57
C ASP A 347 0.77 4.66 -6.63
N PHE A 348 1.03 4.77 -5.34
CA PHE A 348 0.30 4.16 -4.23
C PHE A 348 0.08 5.21 -3.13
N GLY A 349 -0.28 6.43 -3.54
CA GLY A 349 -0.49 7.60 -2.68
C GLY A 349 0.46 8.73 -3.06
N MET A 350 -0.07 9.83 -3.62
CA MET A 350 0.73 10.96 -4.09
C MET A 350 0.69 12.15 -3.11
N ASP A 351 -0.49 12.48 -2.62
CA ASP A 351 -0.78 13.67 -1.81
C ASP A 351 -1.80 13.41 -0.68
N ALA A 352 -2.03 14.41 0.15
CA ALA A 352 -2.95 14.32 1.30
C ALA A 352 -4.44 14.11 0.94
N THR A 353 -4.77 14.06 -0.36
CA THR A 353 -6.11 13.76 -0.89
C THR A 353 -6.15 12.45 -1.69
N SER A 354 -5.04 11.72 -1.75
CA SER A 354 -4.90 10.47 -2.51
C SER A 354 -4.08 9.40 -1.79
N GLY A 355 -3.62 9.64 -0.56
CA GLY A 355 -3.03 8.59 0.29
C GLY A 355 -4.06 7.51 0.63
N ASN A 356 -3.63 6.25 0.70
CA ASN A 356 -4.49 5.14 1.10
C ASN A 356 -4.64 5.08 2.63
N GLY A 357 -5.76 4.57 3.14
CA GLY A 357 -6.08 4.60 4.57
C GLY A 357 -5.15 3.73 5.45
N TRP A 358 -4.47 2.72 4.90
CA TRP A 358 -3.43 1.92 5.56
C TRP A 358 -2.09 2.02 4.82
N THR A 359 -1.55 0.93 4.28
CA THR A 359 -0.21 0.91 3.64
C THR A 359 -0.34 1.11 2.13
N GLY A 360 0.51 1.94 1.54
CA GLY A 360 0.49 2.20 0.09
C GLY A 360 0.83 0.94 -0.72
N LEU A 361 2.04 0.40 -0.53
CA LEU A 361 2.52 -0.80 -1.21
C LEU A 361 3.03 -1.86 -0.22
N HIS A 362 2.31 -2.97 -0.11
CA HIS A 362 2.76 -4.19 0.56
C HIS A 362 3.29 -5.18 -0.49
N ALA A 363 4.53 -5.66 -0.36
CA ALA A 363 5.12 -6.59 -1.30
C ALA A 363 5.99 -7.67 -0.61
N GLU A 364 5.59 -8.94 -0.76
CA GLU A 364 6.36 -10.10 -0.29
C GLU A 364 6.84 -10.96 -1.47
N SER A 365 8.17 -11.13 -1.60
CA SER A 365 8.79 -11.80 -2.74
C SER A 365 9.53 -13.09 -2.40
N GLY A 366 9.20 -14.16 -3.12
CA GLY A 366 9.96 -15.42 -3.13
C GLY A 366 11.36 -15.29 -3.78
N SER A 367 11.69 -14.13 -4.35
CA SER A 367 12.99 -13.81 -4.94
C SER A 367 13.35 -12.34 -4.67
N THR A 368 13.47 -11.48 -5.68
CA THR A 368 13.90 -10.08 -5.54
C THR A 368 12.75 -9.09 -5.64
N ILE A 369 12.86 -7.97 -4.92
CA ILE A 369 12.01 -6.78 -5.13
C ILE A 369 12.82 -5.67 -5.80
N THR A 370 12.28 -5.07 -6.85
CA THR A 370 12.84 -3.87 -7.48
C THR A 370 11.78 -2.78 -7.67
N LEU A 371 11.97 -1.64 -7.02
CA LEU A 371 11.14 -0.44 -7.21
C LEU A 371 11.94 0.64 -7.95
N ASN A 372 11.39 1.21 -9.01
CA ASN A 372 11.98 2.34 -9.73
C ASN A 372 10.96 3.47 -9.90
N SER A 373 11.28 4.67 -9.42
CA SER A 373 10.41 5.86 -9.54
C SER A 373 8.99 5.63 -9.00
N VAL A 374 8.87 4.91 -7.88
CA VAL A 374 7.60 4.63 -7.20
C VAL A 374 7.27 5.77 -6.23
N VAL A 375 6.00 6.15 -6.15
CA VAL A 375 5.49 7.08 -5.14
C VAL A 375 4.54 6.31 -4.22
N ALA A 376 4.79 6.34 -2.92
CA ALA A 376 3.87 5.80 -1.91
C ALA A 376 3.98 6.67 -0.65
N SER A 377 3.29 7.81 -0.73
CA SER A 377 3.31 8.93 0.21
C SER A 377 1.90 9.20 0.75
N TYR A 378 1.80 9.89 1.89
CA TYR A 378 0.54 10.25 2.55
C TYR A 378 -0.35 9.08 3.00
N ASN A 379 0.16 7.84 2.98
CA ASN A 379 -0.57 6.67 3.44
C ASN A 379 -0.71 6.64 4.97
N GLY A 380 -1.77 5.99 5.46
CA GLY A 380 -2.10 5.91 6.89
C GLY A 380 -1.03 5.25 7.77
N THR A 381 -0.43 4.16 7.29
CA THR A 381 0.64 3.39 7.96
C THR A 381 1.94 3.48 7.16
N ASN A 382 2.45 2.38 6.60
CA ASN A 382 3.68 2.38 5.81
C ASN A 382 3.47 3.03 4.43
N GLY A 383 4.48 3.74 3.92
CA GLY A 383 4.50 4.08 2.49
C GLY A 383 4.68 2.82 1.66
N ALA A 384 5.76 2.08 1.92
CA ALA A 384 5.93 0.72 1.41
C ALA A 384 6.51 -0.25 2.44
N TYR A 385 5.97 -1.47 2.46
CA TYR A 385 6.42 -2.60 3.27
C TYR A 385 6.93 -3.70 2.34
N LEU A 386 8.25 -3.95 2.36
CA LEU A 386 8.92 -4.85 1.42
C LEU A 386 9.61 -6.01 2.15
N VAL A 387 9.27 -7.24 1.78
CA VAL A 387 9.92 -8.47 2.29
C VAL A 387 10.41 -9.32 1.12
N ALA A 388 11.67 -9.74 1.13
CA ALA A 388 12.23 -10.54 0.03
C ALA A 388 13.17 -11.65 0.53
N GLU A 389 13.08 -12.83 -0.07
CA GLU A 389 14.10 -13.88 0.10
C GLU A 389 15.45 -13.48 -0.50
N GLY A 390 15.42 -12.71 -1.59
CA GLY A 390 16.57 -12.16 -2.31
C GLY A 390 16.82 -10.68 -2.04
N ASN A 391 17.42 -10.00 -3.02
CA ASN A 391 17.77 -8.58 -2.93
C ASN A 391 16.53 -7.67 -2.98
N ILE A 392 16.61 -6.52 -2.33
CA ILE A 392 15.68 -5.40 -2.47
C ILE A 392 16.44 -4.21 -3.08
N SER A 393 15.95 -3.65 -4.18
CA SER A 393 16.48 -2.45 -4.81
C SER A 393 15.39 -1.38 -4.92
N VAL A 394 15.67 -0.16 -4.47
CA VAL A 394 14.73 0.97 -4.57
C VAL A 394 15.48 2.17 -5.16
N ASN A 395 15.02 2.69 -6.30
CA ASN A 395 15.70 3.72 -7.06
C ASN A 395 14.77 4.90 -7.37
N ASN A 396 15.14 6.12 -6.96
CA ASN A 396 14.41 7.37 -7.23
C ASN A 396 12.94 7.37 -6.75
N SER A 397 12.62 6.61 -5.69
CA SER A 397 11.27 6.49 -5.13
C SER A 397 11.02 7.43 -3.95
N THR A 398 9.75 7.74 -3.66
CA THR A 398 9.33 8.72 -2.65
C THR A 398 8.29 8.14 -1.68
N PHE A 399 8.57 8.28 -0.38
CA PHE A 399 7.79 7.74 0.74
C PHE A 399 7.61 8.82 1.83
N ASN A 400 6.93 9.91 1.50
CA ASN A 400 6.82 11.09 2.35
C ASN A 400 5.47 11.17 3.09
N ASN A 401 5.45 11.81 4.26
CA ASN A 401 4.23 12.14 5.01
C ASN A 401 3.30 10.93 5.29
N ASN A 402 3.84 9.71 5.34
CA ASN A 402 3.09 8.54 5.77
C ASN A 402 3.01 8.50 7.31
N VAL A 403 2.37 7.46 7.85
CA VAL A 403 2.23 7.21 9.29
C VAL A 403 1.41 8.30 9.97
N ASN A 404 0.14 8.42 9.58
CA ASN A 404 -0.76 9.48 10.06
C ASN A 404 -1.49 9.11 11.38
N PHE A 405 -1.52 7.83 11.76
CA PHE A 405 -2.34 7.32 12.88
C PHE A 405 -1.62 7.06 14.22
N ASN A 406 -0.51 7.77 14.49
CA ASN A 406 0.17 7.76 15.79
C ASN A 406 0.78 6.40 16.24
N TYR A 407 1.24 5.59 15.29
CA TYR A 407 2.02 4.38 15.56
C TYR A 407 3.53 4.64 15.27
N PRO A 408 4.39 4.80 16.28
CA PRO A 408 5.77 5.25 16.10
C PRO A 408 6.74 4.17 15.57
N GLU A 409 6.24 2.97 15.28
CA GLU A 409 7.06 1.85 14.77
C GLU A 409 7.03 1.75 13.23
N ASP A 410 6.03 2.33 12.57
CA ASP A 410 5.89 2.31 11.11
C ASP A 410 6.86 3.29 10.44
N PRO A 411 7.62 2.90 9.40
CA PRO A 411 8.37 3.84 8.57
C PRO A 411 7.65 4.28 7.29
N GLY A 412 8.16 5.33 6.65
CA GLY A 412 7.85 5.61 5.25
C GLY A 412 8.24 4.44 4.33
N LEU A 413 9.42 3.83 4.57
CA LEU A 413 9.87 2.62 3.88
C LEU A 413 10.36 1.55 4.85
N PHE A 414 9.70 0.40 4.91
CA PHE A 414 10.19 -0.81 5.53
C PHE A 414 10.77 -1.76 4.48
N ALA A 415 11.98 -2.29 4.71
CA ALA A 415 12.59 -3.31 3.86
C ALA A 415 13.29 -4.40 4.68
N LEU A 416 12.91 -5.65 4.46
CA LEU A 416 13.49 -6.85 5.09
C LEU A 416 13.96 -7.84 4.01
N SER A 417 15.25 -8.17 4.02
CA SER A 417 15.82 -9.21 3.15
C SER A 417 16.30 -10.41 3.96
N ASN A 418 15.88 -11.63 3.58
CA ASN A 418 16.25 -12.88 4.25
C ASN A 418 17.62 -13.44 3.81
N GLY A 419 18.54 -12.55 3.40
CA GLY A 419 19.94 -12.88 3.14
C GLY A 419 20.55 -12.17 1.92
N GLY A 420 19.73 -11.49 1.13
CA GLY A 420 20.13 -10.63 0.01
C GLY A 420 20.58 -9.23 0.46
N ASN A 421 20.93 -8.39 -0.52
CA ASN A 421 21.31 -7.00 -0.27
C ASN A 421 20.09 -6.07 -0.33
N ILE A 422 20.09 -5.02 0.49
CA ILE A 422 19.17 -3.89 0.39
C ILE A 422 19.93 -2.70 -0.18
N THR A 423 19.47 -2.17 -1.31
CA THR A 423 20.09 -1.01 -1.97
C THR A 423 19.05 0.09 -2.19
N LEU A 424 19.28 1.26 -1.62
CA LEU A 424 18.51 2.47 -1.89
C LEU A 424 19.38 3.46 -2.68
N ASN A 425 18.88 3.98 -3.79
CA ASN A 425 19.55 5.03 -4.56
C ASN A 425 18.59 6.22 -4.77
N SER A 426 18.97 7.40 -4.29
CA SER A 426 18.19 8.65 -4.43
C SER A 426 16.75 8.54 -3.91
N VAL A 427 16.53 7.79 -2.83
CA VAL A 427 15.22 7.64 -2.18
C VAL A 427 14.92 8.84 -1.28
N THR A 428 13.67 9.29 -1.27
CA THR A 428 13.19 10.37 -0.40
C THR A 428 12.13 9.81 0.54
N ALA A 429 12.32 9.95 1.86
CA ALA A 429 11.35 9.55 2.87
C ALA A 429 11.36 10.55 4.03
N ASN A 430 10.69 11.68 3.78
CA ASN A 430 10.62 12.84 4.67
C ASN A 430 9.26 12.92 5.39
N ASN A 431 9.25 13.55 6.56
CA ASN A 431 8.05 13.96 7.30
C ASN A 431 7.11 12.80 7.68
N ASN A 432 7.60 11.56 7.79
CA ASN A 432 6.77 10.45 8.26
C ASN A 432 6.51 10.65 9.76
N VAL A 433 5.26 10.98 10.11
CA VAL A 433 4.95 11.89 11.24
C VAL A 433 5.40 11.33 12.58
N TYR A 434 5.09 10.06 12.83
CA TYR A 434 5.51 9.33 14.03
C TYR A 434 6.64 8.34 13.74
N GLY A 435 6.87 8.07 12.46
CA GLY A 435 7.69 6.97 11.97
C GLY A 435 9.17 7.27 11.78
N ALA A 436 9.88 6.30 11.22
CA ALA A 436 11.19 6.52 10.63
C ALA A 436 11.06 6.82 9.12
N GLY A 437 12.05 7.48 8.51
CA GLY A 437 12.11 7.63 7.06
C GLY A 437 12.28 6.26 6.39
N ALA A 438 13.29 5.49 6.80
CA ALA A 438 13.49 4.12 6.33
C ALA A 438 14.00 3.16 7.43
N VAL A 439 13.51 1.91 7.41
CA VAL A 439 13.95 0.79 8.26
C VAL A 439 14.44 -0.35 7.36
N LEU A 440 15.74 -0.65 7.42
CA LEU A 440 16.43 -1.53 6.46
C LEU A 440 17.12 -2.71 7.16
N ASN A 441 16.52 -3.89 7.09
CA ASN A 441 16.93 -5.08 7.85
C ASN A 441 17.40 -6.22 6.93
N THR A 442 18.58 -6.79 7.19
CA THR A 442 19.06 -7.97 6.46
C THR A 442 19.79 -8.97 7.36
N SER A 443 19.70 -10.26 7.02
CA SER A 443 20.32 -11.38 7.73
C SER A 443 21.56 -11.93 7.00
N GLY A 444 22.27 -12.88 7.62
CA GLY A 444 23.35 -13.63 6.97
C GLY A 444 24.49 -12.73 6.50
N ALA A 445 24.80 -12.78 5.21
CA ALA A 445 25.85 -11.98 4.57
C ALA A 445 25.31 -10.75 3.80
N GLY A 446 24.00 -10.53 3.79
CA GLY A 446 23.35 -9.43 3.08
C GLY A 446 23.82 -8.07 3.58
N THR A 447 24.04 -7.14 2.65
CA THR A 447 24.54 -5.78 2.92
C THR A 447 23.44 -4.74 2.77
N VAL A 448 23.59 -3.60 3.43
CA VAL A 448 22.71 -2.43 3.24
C VAL A 448 23.52 -1.28 2.65
N THR A 449 23.07 -0.71 1.54
CA THR A 449 23.70 0.45 0.89
C THR A 449 22.66 1.51 0.59
N VAL A 450 22.87 2.73 1.09
CA VAL A 450 22.06 3.91 0.80
C VAL A 450 22.95 4.95 0.13
N THR A 451 22.64 5.32 -1.11
CA THR A 451 23.38 6.30 -1.90
C THR A 451 22.49 7.49 -2.25
N GLY A 452 22.90 8.69 -1.82
CA GLY A 452 22.08 9.89 -1.92
C GLY A 452 20.85 9.82 -1.01
N GLY A 453 19.81 10.55 -1.38
CA GLY A 453 18.51 10.52 -0.72
C GLY A 453 18.35 11.47 0.46
N GLN A 454 17.09 11.61 0.89
CA GLN A 454 16.67 12.52 1.96
C GLN A 454 15.74 11.79 2.93
N TYR A 455 16.00 11.97 4.22
CA TYR A 455 15.27 11.31 5.31
C TYR A 455 15.10 12.30 6.46
N ASN A 456 14.36 13.38 6.20
CA ASN A 456 14.25 14.54 7.06
C ASN A 456 12.90 14.62 7.79
N GLY A 457 12.85 15.20 8.97
CA GLY A 457 11.59 15.55 9.64
C GLY A 457 10.77 14.35 10.14
N ASN A 458 11.36 13.17 10.30
CA ASN A 458 10.62 11.97 10.71
C ASN A 458 10.51 11.85 12.24
N GLY A 459 9.39 11.29 12.72
CA GLY A 459 9.03 11.18 14.15
C GLY A 459 9.96 10.32 15.02
N THR A 460 10.81 9.48 14.43
CA THR A 460 11.88 8.78 15.14
C THR A 460 13.24 8.95 14.46
N PHE A 461 13.47 8.26 13.34
CA PHE A 461 14.79 8.16 12.71
C PHE A 461 14.75 8.57 11.24
N GLY A 462 15.81 9.19 10.73
CA GLY A 462 15.98 9.32 9.28
C GLY A 462 16.18 7.95 8.63
N VAL A 463 17.30 7.29 8.95
CA VAL A 463 17.60 5.92 8.49
C VAL A 463 17.93 5.01 9.67
N GLN A 464 17.11 3.98 9.87
CA GLN A 464 17.42 2.82 10.70
C GLN A 464 17.92 1.67 9.81
N SER A 465 19.02 1.03 10.18
CA SER A 465 19.51 -0.15 9.47
C SER A 465 20.12 -1.20 10.40
N LYS A 466 19.82 -2.47 10.11
CA LYS A 466 20.35 -3.63 10.80
C LYS A 466 20.88 -4.66 9.82
N SER A 467 22.07 -5.19 10.10
CA SER A 467 22.69 -6.29 9.38
C SER A 467 23.26 -7.33 10.35
N GLU A 468 23.40 -8.57 9.90
CA GLU A 468 24.11 -9.60 10.65
C GLU A 468 25.62 -9.56 10.36
N ASN A 469 26.07 -10.00 9.17
CA ASN A 469 27.49 -10.03 8.80
C ASN A 469 27.87 -9.17 7.58
N GLY A 470 26.89 -8.69 6.80
CA GLY A 470 27.17 -7.76 5.71
C GLY A 470 27.42 -6.33 6.20
N ASN A 471 28.01 -5.50 5.35
CA ASN A 471 28.29 -4.11 5.68
C ASN A 471 27.02 -3.24 5.62
N ILE A 472 27.03 -2.12 6.35
CA ILE A 472 26.07 -1.03 6.20
C ILE A 472 26.82 0.19 5.65
N THR A 473 26.33 0.80 4.58
CA THR A 473 26.94 1.96 3.93
C THR A 473 25.91 3.07 3.74
N LEU A 474 26.16 4.25 4.30
CA LEU A 474 25.49 5.51 3.96
C LEU A 474 26.46 6.39 3.16
N ASN A 475 26.05 6.90 2.01
CA ASN A 475 26.90 7.60 1.06
C ASN A 475 26.14 8.82 0.49
N GLY A 476 26.50 10.03 0.93
CA GLY A 476 25.82 11.27 0.53
C GLY A 476 24.37 11.41 1.01
N VAL A 477 24.05 10.84 2.17
CA VAL A 477 22.69 10.84 2.76
C VAL A 477 22.42 12.15 3.51
N THR A 478 21.25 12.76 3.31
CA THR A 478 20.77 13.85 4.17
C THR A 478 19.69 13.32 5.11
N ALA A 479 19.90 13.41 6.43
CA ALA A 479 18.92 13.00 7.42
C ALA A 479 18.93 13.97 8.61
N SER A 480 18.07 14.98 8.54
CA SER A 480 18.03 16.13 9.45
C SER A 480 16.63 16.36 10.02
N PHE A 481 16.50 17.09 11.12
CA PHE A 481 15.21 17.43 11.74
C PHE A 481 14.41 16.21 12.26
N ASN A 482 15.05 15.04 12.45
CA ASN A 482 14.37 13.84 12.94
C ASN A 482 14.31 13.86 14.47
N HIS A 483 13.15 13.58 15.06
CA HIS A 483 12.90 13.80 16.49
C HIS A 483 13.80 12.97 17.43
N VAL A 484 14.38 11.86 16.98
CA VAL A 484 15.24 11.01 17.84
C VAL A 484 16.63 10.78 17.26
N LYS A 485 16.78 10.41 15.97
CA LYS A 485 18.12 10.23 15.33
C LYS A 485 18.16 10.51 13.84
N GLY A 486 19.29 10.99 13.34
CA GLY A 486 19.54 11.05 11.89
C GLY A 486 19.79 9.67 11.30
N ALA A 487 20.73 8.92 11.89
CA ALA A 487 21.01 7.53 11.54
C ALA A 487 21.09 6.61 12.78
N TYR A 488 20.50 5.41 12.67
CA TYR A 488 20.63 4.32 13.65
C TYR A 488 21.10 3.03 12.97
N LEU A 489 22.39 2.72 13.06
CA LEU A 489 23.04 1.65 12.28
C LEU A 489 23.58 0.55 13.20
N ASN A 490 23.25 -0.71 12.91
CA ASN A 490 23.63 -1.86 13.74
C ASN A 490 24.13 -3.05 12.90
N SER A 491 25.38 -3.46 13.12
CA SER A 491 25.95 -4.70 12.60
C SER A 491 26.21 -5.68 13.74
N CYS A 492 25.38 -6.73 13.84
CA CYS A 492 25.43 -7.68 14.96
C CYS A 492 26.65 -8.62 14.94
N GLY A 493 27.31 -8.76 13.79
CA GLY A 493 28.36 -9.76 13.53
C GLY A 493 29.67 -9.13 13.05
N THR A 494 30.08 -9.50 11.83
CA THR A 494 31.37 -9.09 11.22
C THR A 494 31.29 -7.92 10.24
N GLY A 495 30.09 -7.41 9.98
CA GLY A 495 29.86 -6.31 9.05
C GLY A 495 30.43 -4.98 9.54
N ASN A 496 31.03 -4.22 8.62
CA ASN A 496 31.55 -2.88 8.87
C ASN A 496 30.46 -1.83 8.62
N ILE A 497 30.60 -0.66 9.24
CA ILE A 497 29.73 0.50 8.98
C ILE A 497 30.54 1.61 8.32
N PHE A 498 30.02 2.12 7.21
CA PHE A 498 30.61 3.24 6.45
C PHE A 498 29.60 4.38 6.37
N ILE A 499 30.01 5.60 6.70
CA ILE A 499 29.21 6.83 6.54
C ILE A 499 30.10 7.84 5.82
N ASN A 500 29.75 8.24 4.61
CA ASN A 500 30.68 9.01 3.77
C ASN A 500 30.04 10.04 2.80
N ASN A 501 30.91 10.73 2.07
CA ASN A 501 30.60 11.53 0.87
C ASN A 501 29.64 12.72 1.09
N ASN A 502 29.93 13.57 2.07
CA ASN A 502 29.10 14.71 2.48
C ASN A 502 27.72 14.31 3.02
N SER A 503 27.62 13.17 3.72
CA SER A 503 26.40 12.86 4.48
C SER A 503 26.19 13.92 5.58
N SER A 504 24.96 14.36 5.77
CA SER A 504 24.60 15.53 6.59
C SER A 504 23.47 15.22 7.56
N PHE A 505 23.69 15.53 8.83
CA PHE A 505 22.77 15.28 9.94
C PHE A 505 22.64 16.54 10.80
N ILE A 506 21.55 17.29 10.64
CA ILE A 506 21.30 18.56 11.36
C ILE A 506 20.09 18.37 12.28
N GLU A 507 20.15 18.83 13.54
CA GLU A 507 19.02 18.81 14.51
C GLU A 507 18.25 17.48 14.56
N ASN A 508 18.91 16.45 15.08
CA ASN A 508 18.34 15.11 15.20
C ASN A 508 18.12 14.71 16.66
N GLY A 509 17.55 15.59 17.47
CA GLY A 509 17.10 15.31 18.84
C GLY A 509 18.15 14.62 19.71
N SER A 510 18.03 13.31 19.94
CA SER A 510 19.00 12.60 20.78
C SER A 510 20.37 12.36 20.11
N TYR A 511 20.43 12.05 18.81
CA TYR A 511 21.69 11.70 18.13
C TYR A 511 21.70 12.03 16.64
N GLY A 512 22.71 12.76 16.14
CA GLY A 512 22.95 12.87 14.69
C GLY A 512 23.19 11.49 14.09
N ILE A 513 24.14 10.75 14.66
CA ILE A 513 24.49 9.39 14.27
C ILE A 513 24.60 8.50 15.51
N TYR A 514 23.99 7.31 15.47
CA TYR A 514 24.34 6.20 16.34
C TYR A 514 24.71 4.99 15.48
N ALA A 515 25.97 4.54 15.56
CA ALA A 515 26.47 3.39 14.81
C ALA A 515 27.11 2.37 15.75
N SER A 516 26.75 1.09 15.62
CA SER A 516 27.23 0.01 16.48
C SER A 516 27.58 -1.25 15.71
N THR A 517 28.73 -1.85 15.99
CA THR A 517 29.17 -3.13 15.41
C THR A 517 29.84 -4.02 16.45
N ALA A 518 29.59 -5.33 16.40
CA ALA A 518 30.19 -6.28 17.34
C ALA A 518 31.68 -6.57 17.02
N LYS A 519 32.00 -6.77 15.74
CA LYS A 519 33.36 -7.17 15.30
C LYS A 519 33.87 -6.46 14.04
N GLY A 520 33.01 -5.77 13.30
CA GLY A 520 33.46 -4.95 12.18
C GLY A 520 34.06 -3.63 12.65
N ASN A 521 34.56 -2.86 11.68
CA ASN A 521 35.07 -1.51 11.89
C ASN A 521 33.97 -0.47 11.62
N ILE A 522 34.14 0.74 12.15
CA ILE A 522 33.32 1.91 11.80
C ILE A 522 34.20 2.94 11.10
N ASN A 523 33.77 3.41 9.93
CA ASN A 523 34.48 4.43 9.15
C ASN A 523 33.52 5.60 8.84
N VAL A 524 33.92 6.81 9.21
CA VAL A 524 33.17 8.04 9.00
C VAL A 524 34.08 9.05 8.30
N ASP A 525 33.84 9.36 7.03
CA ASP A 525 34.67 10.28 6.25
C ASP A 525 33.84 11.37 5.56
N LEU A 526 34.24 12.63 5.69
CA LEU A 526 33.55 13.75 5.04
C LEU A 526 32.06 13.82 5.45
N VAL A 527 31.79 13.84 6.76
CA VAL A 527 30.44 13.87 7.34
C VAL A 527 30.24 15.12 8.18
N THR A 528 29.05 15.74 8.06
CA THR A 528 28.66 16.90 8.85
C THR A 528 27.56 16.53 9.83
N VAL A 529 27.80 16.76 11.11
CA VAL A 529 26.76 16.79 12.14
C VAL A 529 26.72 18.16 12.81
N THR A 530 25.54 18.76 12.86
CA THR A 530 25.32 20.09 13.45
C THR A 530 24.13 20.03 14.39
N GLY A 531 24.34 20.40 15.66
CA GLY A 531 23.30 20.26 16.68
C GLY A 531 22.28 21.38 16.77
N ASP A 532 22.66 22.58 16.35
CA ASP A 532 21.86 23.80 16.26
C ASP A 532 22.31 24.53 14.99
N ASN A 533 21.37 24.81 14.09
CA ASN A 533 21.59 25.44 12.79
C ASN A 533 21.52 26.98 12.87
N GLY A 534 21.00 27.52 13.98
CA GLY A 534 20.79 28.94 14.24
C GLY A 534 19.40 29.47 13.88
N VAL A 535 18.46 28.60 13.50
CA VAL A 535 17.05 28.91 13.20
C VAL A 535 16.16 28.15 14.17
N ASP A 536 15.14 28.83 14.71
CA ASP A 536 14.09 28.22 15.53
C ASP A 536 13.11 27.48 14.60
N ASP A 537 13.42 26.23 14.26
CA ASP A 537 12.64 25.37 13.36
C ASP A 537 11.54 24.58 14.09
N ALA A 538 11.26 24.93 15.36
CA ALA A 538 10.24 24.29 16.19
C ALA A 538 8.81 24.53 15.69
N VAL A 539 7.97 23.49 15.75
CA VAL A 539 6.52 23.63 15.57
C VAL A 539 5.94 24.44 16.74
N VAL A 540 5.05 25.40 16.46
CA VAL A 540 4.51 26.35 17.45
C VAL A 540 3.88 25.64 18.66
N GLY A 541 4.61 25.63 19.78
CA GLY A 541 4.17 25.03 21.05
C GLY A 541 5.14 23.98 21.58
N GLU A 542 5.98 23.39 20.72
CA GLU A 542 7.02 22.44 21.06
C GLU A 542 8.40 23.10 21.22
N ALA A 543 9.37 22.34 21.71
CA ALA A 543 10.77 22.76 21.74
C ALA A 543 11.48 22.35 20.44
N ASP A 544 12.54 23.09 20.10
CA ASP A 544 13.40 22.77 18.97
C ASP A 544 14.16 21.45 19.18
N ASN A 545 14.29 20.65 18.11
CA ASN A 545 14.84 19.29 18.11
C ASN A 545 16.38 19.26 18.04
N LEU A 546 17.01 20.13 18.83
CA LEU A 546 18.47 20.27 18.90
C LEU A 546 19.16 18.94 19.17
N THR A 547 20.31 18.70 18.54
CA THR A 547 21.03 17.43 18.69
C THR A 547 21.83 17.39 20.00
N ASP A 548 21.53 16.44 20.88
CA ASP A 548 22.30 16.20 22.11
C ASP A 548 23.71 15.67 21.82
N TYR A 549 23.81 14.55 21.10
CA TYR A 549 25.08 13.91 20.74
C TYR A 549 25.28 13.92 19.22
N GLY A 550 26.35 14.53 18.73
CA GLY A 550 26.58 14.57 17.28
C GLY A 550 26.73 13.18 16.70
N ALA A 551 27.67 12.38 17.24
CA ALA A 551 27.76 10.96 16.92
C ALA A 551 28.14 10.08 18.11
N VAL A 552 27.58 8.87 18.15
CA VAL A 552 27.99 7.78 19.03
C VAL A 552 28.40 6.58 18.18
N LEU A 553 29.68 6.23 18.21
CA LEU A 553 30.27 5.13 17.44
C LEU A 553 30.74 4.02 18.40
N VAL A 554 30.21 2.81 18.27
CA VAL A 554 30.48 1.68 19.18
C VAL A 554 31.00 0.47 18.39
N ALA A 555 32.31 0.21 18.46
CA ALA A 555 32.94 -0.96 17.83
C ALA A 555 33.43 -1.94 18.91
N GLY A 556 32.78 -3.11 19.03
CA GLY A 556 33.03 -4.05 20.12
C GLY A 556 34.45 -4.63 20.14
N THR A 557 34.98 -4.98 18.96
CA THR A 557 36.37 -5.45 18.80
C THR A 557 37.09 -4.87 17.59
N GLY A 558 36.40 -4.15 16.71
CA GLY A 558 36.99 -3.49 15.54
C GLY A 558 37.43 -2.05 15.81
N ASP A 559 38.09 -1.50 14.79
CA ASP A 559 38.66 -0.15 14.79
C ASP A 559 37.61 0.91 14.45
N VAL A 560 37.87 2.16 14.86
CA VAL A 560 37.05 3.33 14.50
C VAL A 560 37.92 4.38 13.82
N PHE A 561 37.62 4.69 12.56
CA PHE A 561 38.31 5.70 11.76
C PHE A 561 37.36 6.84 11.45
N VAL A 562 37.71 8.06 11.87
CA VAL A 562 36.93 9.28 11.58
C VAL A 562 37.84 10.29 10.89
N SER A 563 37.46 10.72 9.68
CA SER A 563 38.23 11.69 8.90
C SER A 563 37.38 12.82 8.32
N ASN A 564 37.97 14.01 8.19
CA ASN A 564 37.41 15.17 7.48
C ASN A 564 35.96 15.54 7.88
N SER A 565 35.56 15.23 9.11
CA SER A 565 34.17 15.29 9.57
C SER A 565 34.02 16.31 10.70
N SER A 566 32.86 16.94 10.80
CA SER A 566 32.56 17.95 11.82
C SER A 566 31.38 17.57 12.70
N PHE A 567 31.51 17.79 14.00
CA PHE A 567 30.50 17.51 15.02
C PHE A 567 30.35 18.75 15.91
N ASN A 568 29.52 19.69 15.47
CA ASN A 568 29.48 21.05 16.02
C ASN A 568 28.12 21.36 16.66
N LEU A 569 28.10 22.31 17.60
CA LEU A 569 26.87 22.91 18.14
C LEU A 569 25.88 21.90 18.78
N ASN A 570 26.37 20.73 19.21
CA ASN A 570 25.55 19.74 19.91
C ASN A 570 25.36 20.13 21.37
N THR A 571 24.19 19.91 21.97
CA THR A 571 23.90 20.33 23.35
C THR A 571 24.82 19.63 24.37
N ASN A 572 25.34 18.45 24.02
CA ASN A 572 26.23 17.62 24.83
C ASN A 572 27.54 17.29 24.09
N VAL A 573 27.79 16.05 23.68
CA VAL A 573 29.09 15.65 23.12
C VAL A 573 29.07 15.71 21.59
N GLY A 574 30.09 16.32 20.97
CA GLY A 574 30.23 16.31 19.51
C GLY A 574 30.39 14.89 18.96
N LEU A 575 31.48 14.21 19.30
CA LEU A 575 31.71 12.80 18.93
C LEU A 575 32.05 11.94 20.15
N LYS A 576 31.35 10.82 20.32
CA LYS A 576 31.65 9.81 21.33
C LYS A 576 32.01 8.48 20.67
N VAL A 577 33.20 7.98 20.95
CA VAL A 577 33.70 6.69 20.45
C VAL A 577 33.87 5.71 21.60
N VAL A 578 33.39 4.48 21.42
CA VAL A 578 33.69 3.32 22.27
C VAL A 578 34.26 2.23 21.36
N SER A 579 35.53 1.88 21.52
CA SER A 579 36.19 0.89 20.64
C SER A 579 36.92 -0.20 21.42
N GLY A 580 36.94 -1.42 20.88
CA GLY A 580 37.85 -2.48 21.27
C GLY A 580 39.16 -2.51 20.49
N GLY A 581 39.23 -1.80 19.36
CA GLY A 581 40.37 -1.66 18.46
C GLY A 581 41.03 -0.28 18.52
N GLN A 582 41.76 0.07 17.47
CA GLN A 582 42.38 1.38 17.30
C GLN A 582 41.33 2.47 16.99
N VAL A 583 41.59 3.70 17.46
CA VAL A 583 40.78 4.87 17.10
C VAL A 583 41.67 5.90 16.41
N ASP A 584 41.31 6.27 15.20
CA ASP A 584 42.03 7.27 14.40
C ASP A 584 41.12 8.46 14.10
N LEU A 585 41.56 9.66 14.47
CA LEU A 585 40.86 10.93 14.25
C LEU A 585 41.71 11.83 13.35
N VAL A 586 41.34 11.98 12.07
CA VAL A 586 42.11 12.69 11.05
C VAL A 586 41.36 13.93 10.57
N ASN A 587 41.86 15.13 10.84
CA ASN A 587 41.21 16.38 10.41
C ASN A 587 39.73 16.47 10.87
N VAL A 588 39.45 16.08 12.12
CA VAL A 588 38.10 16.13 12.72
C VAL A 588 37.87 17.49 13.38
N VAL A 589 36.66 18.04 13.24
CA VAL A 589 36.24 19.28 13.90
C VAL A 589 35.19 18.98 14.96
N ALA A 590 35.35 19.51 16.16
CA ALA A 590 34.32 19.54 17.20
C ALA A 590 34.33 20.91 17.89
N ASP A 591 33.42 21.78 17.45
CA ASP A 591 33.34 23.18 17.88
C ASP A 591 31.99 23.51 18.55
N GLN A 592 32.05 24.31 19.62
CA GLN A 592 30.87 24.88 20.30
C GLN A 592 29.85 23.85 20.84
N ASN A 593 30.28 22.64 21.20
CA ASN A 593 29.40 21.66 21.84
C ASN A 593 29.23 21.98 23.34
N GLY A 594 28.04 21.78 23.92
CA GLY A 594 27.75 22.10 25.32
C GLY A 594 28.45 21.20 26.35
N GLY A 595 28.86 20.00 25.93
CA GLY A 595 29.68 19.04 26.65
C GLY A 595 31.11 18.97 26.11
N ASN A 596 31.72 17.77 26.07
CA ASN A 596 33.05 17.58 25.49
C ASN A 596 32.99 17.66 23.96
N GLY A 597 34.04 18.18 23.30
CA GLY A 597 34.13 18.15 21.84
C GLY A 597 34.16 16.70 21.33
N ILE A 598 35.13 15.91 21.81
CA ILE A 598 35.22 14.48 21.54
C ILE A 598 35.46 13.69 22.84
N GLU A 599 34.78 12.55 23.00
CA GLU A 599 35.07 11.53 23.99
C GLU A 599 35.50 10.21 23.31
N VAL A 600 36.58 9.59 23.79
CA VAL A 600 37.03 8.26 23.31
C VAL A 600 37.25 7.32 24.50
N TYR A 601 36.62 6.14 24.46
CA TYR A 601 36.73 5.10 25.48
C TYR A 601 37.17 3.78 24.85
N SER A 602 37.90 2.96 25.61
CA SER A 602 37.94 1.54 25.35
C SER A 602 36.61 0.89 25.78
N THR A 603 36.28 -0.28 25.25
CA THR A 603 35.10 -1.05 25.68
C THR A 603 35.11 -1.39 27.18
N SER A 604 36.28 -1.43 27.83
CA SER A 604 36.38 -1.61 29.29
C SER A 604 36.34 -0.32 30.11
N THR A 605 36.66 0.85 29.56
CA THR A 605 36.60 2.13 30.29
C THR A 605 35.27 2.85 30.11
N ALA A 606 34.48 2.49 29.11
CA ALA A 606 33.12 3.01 28.90
C ALA A 606 32.16 2.68 30.06
N GLN A 607 32.37 1.55 30.77
CA GLN A 607 31.60 1.12 31.94
C GLN A 607 32.50 0.27 32.89
N PRO A 608 32.24 0.20 34.21
CA PRO A 608 33.04 -0.63 35.12
C PRO A 608 32.96 -2.14 34.79
N ILE A 609 34.13 -2.77 34.68
CA ILE A 609 34.30 -4.22 34.43
C ILE A 609 34.32 -5.04 35.73
N CYS A 610 34.21 -6.36 35.65
CA CYS A 610 34.21 -7.20 36.84
C CYS A 610 35.60 -7.28 37.49
N SER A 611 35.63 -7.37 38.81
CA SER A 611 36.87 -7.53 39.57
C SER A 611 37.57 -8.83 39.23
N GLY A 612 38.63 -8.75 38.40
CA GLY A 612 39.36 -9.90 37.86
C GLY A 612 39.44 -9.93 36.33
N ASP A 613 38.56 -9.18 35.65
CA ASP A 613 38.62 -9.03 34.19
C ASP A 613 39.84 -8.21 33.77
N SER A 614 40.41 -8.54 32.60
CA SER A 614 41.50 -7.78 32.01
C SER A 614 40.95 -6.56 31.25
N PRO A 615 41.46 -5.34 31.50
CA PRO A 615 41.05 -4.16 30.74
C PRO A 615 41.41 -4.28 29.27
N VAL A 616 40.54 -3.77 28.40
CA VAL A 616 40.83 -3.53 26.98
C VAL A 616 41.61 -2.21 26.89
N ASN A 617 42.72 -2.23 26.16
CA ASN A 617 43.62 -1.08 26.01
C ASN A 617 43.72 -0.75 24.52
N ILE A 618 43.45 0.51 24.17
CA ILE A 618 43.40 0.98 22.78
C ILE A 618 44.46 2.04 22.50
N THR A 619 44.78 2.21 21.21
CA THR A 619 45.60 3.33 20.73
C THR A 619 44.68 4.36 20.09
N VAL A 620 44.82 5.62 20.49
CA VAL A 620 44.07 6.75 19.94
C VAL A 620 45.05 7.68 19.24
N ASN A 621 44.97 7.75 17.90
CA ASN A 621 45.78 8.66 17.11
C ASN A 621 44.96 9.87 16.68
N VAL A 622 45.56 11.05 16.77
CA VAL A 622 44.96 12.32 16.34
C VAL A 622 45.90 12.97 15.33
N ASP A 623 45.41 13.20 14.13
CA ASP A 623 46.12 13.83 13.02
C ASP A 623 45.45 15.15 12.66
N GLY A 624 45.92 16.25 13.27
CA GLY A 624 45.33 17.57 13.09
C GLY A 624 43.97 17.74 13.80
N GLY A 625 43.03 18.42 13.15
CA GLY A 625 41.69 18.70 13.69
C GLY A 625 41.59 19.97 14.55
N THR A 626 40.35 20.30 14.92
CA THR A 626 39.98 21.53 15.66
C THR A 626 38.98 21.18 16.74
N PHE A 627 39.33 21.43 18.01
CA PHE A 627 38.54 21.07 19.18
C PHE A 627 38.38 22.31 20.07
N THR A 628 37.37 23.14 19.78
CA THR A 628 37.27 24.52 20.29
C THR A 628 35.91 24.86 20.91
N ASN A 629 35.92 25.82 21.83
CA ASN A 629 34.72 26.43 22.42
C ASN A 629 33.74 25.45 23.10
N ASN A 630 34.18 24.25 23.48
CA ASN A 630 33.31 23.23 24.07
C ASN A 630 33.09 23.46 25.58
N GLY A 631 31.90 23.15 26.11
CA GLY A 631 31.57 23.29 27.54
C GLY A 631 32.29 22.29 28.46
N GLY A 632 32.93 21.27 27.88
CA GLY A 632 33.80 20.31 28.54
C GLY A 632 35.28 20.50 28.17
N TYR A 633 35.96 19.39 27.89
CA TYR A 633 37.26 19.37 27.23
C TYR A 633 37.08 19.40 25.71
N GLY A 634 38.09 19.88 24.97
CA GLY A 634 38.15 19.66 23.52
C GLY A 634 38.21 18.17 23.16
N LEU A 635 39.05 17.41 23.88
CA LEU A 635 39.21 15.97 23.69
C LEU A 635 39.39 15.22 25.02
N LEU A 636 38.49 14.31 25.38
CA LEU A 636 38.57 13.43 26.54
C LEU A 636 38.86 11.99 26.09
N VAL A 637 39.93 11.37 26.59
CA VAL A 637 40.35 10.03 26.17
C VAL A 637 40.58 9.13 27.38
N LYS A 638 39.88 7.98 27.40
CA LYS A 638 40.01 6.91 28.39
C LYS A 638 40.43 5.61 27.71
N PRO A 639 41.69 5.43 27.30
CA PRO A 639 42.07 4.35 26.41
C PRO A 639 42.40 3.04 27.15
N GLY A 640 42.24 3.00 28.48
CA GLY A 640 42.65 1.90 29.36
C GLY A 640 44.02 2.14 30.03
N PRO A 641 44.39 1.40 31.09
CA PRO A 641 45.62 1.63 31.86
C PRO A 641 46.94 1.50 31.11
N GLN A 642 46.94 0.83 29.96
CA GLN A 642 48.07 0.67 29.03
C GLN A 642 47.77 1.27 27.65
N GLY A 643 46.63 1.93 27.48
CA GLY A 643 46.25 2.60 26.25
C GLY A 643 47.04 3.89 26.04
N THR A 644 46.96 4.44 24.83
CA THR A 644 47.76 5.62 24.44
C THR A 644 46.93 6.67 23.70
N LEU A 645 47.39 7.92 23.78
CA LEU A 645 46.93 9.05 22.97
C LEU A 645 48.16 9.64 22.27
N VAL A 646 48.13 9.72 20.94
CA VAL A 646 49.24 10.16 20.09
C VAL A 646 48.76 11.27 19.17
N PHE A 647 49.42 12.43 19.21
CA PHE A 647 49.21 13.50 18.24
C PHE A 647 50.26 13.36 17.13
N ALA A 648 49.83 12.96 15.93
CA ALA A 648 50.69 12.80 14.75
C ALA A 648 51.04 14.15 14.11
N ASN A 649 50.06 15.05 14.02
CA ASN A 649 50.22 16.46 13.62
C ASN A 649 49.48 17.39 14.60
N PRO A 650 49.84 18.68 14.67
CA PRO A 650 49.25 19.61 15.64
C PRO A 650 47.75 19.86 15.42
N SER A 651 46.96 19.69 16.48
CA SER A 651 45.54 20.06 16.52
C SER A 651 45.34 21.50 17.01
N THR A 652 44.21 22.11 16.66
CA THR A 652 43.80 23.43 17.16
C THR A 652 42.92 23.28 18.39
N PHE A 653 43.26 23.96 19.49
CA PHE A 653 42.47 24.02 20.72
C PHE A 653 42.28 25.48 21.17
N GLY A 654 41.22 25.73 21.95
CA GLY A 654 40.94 27.03 22.55
C GLY A 654 39.48 27.18 22.96
N GLY A 655 39.19 27.97 23.99
CA GLY A 655 37.82 28.25 24.44
C GLY A 655 37.12 27.12 25.19
N ASN A 656 37.73 25.94 25.35
CA ASN A 656 37.15 24.80 26.06
C ASN A 656 37.12 25.04 27.58
N ALA A 657 35.99 24.80 28.25
CA ALA A 657 35.78 25.24 29.63
C ALA A 657 36.51 24.40 30.69
N LEU A 658 36.73 23.09 30.46
CA LEU A 658 37.51 22.22 31.36
C LEU A 658 38.98 22.08 30.96
N GLY A 659 39.31 22.41 29.70
CA GLY A 659 40.67 22.42 29.17
C GLY A 659 40.77 21.84 27.75
N ASP A 660 41.97 21.87 27.17
CA ASP A 660 42.17 21.41 25.79
C ASP A 660 41.92 19.90 25.64
N TYR A 661 42.57 19.08 26.47
CA TYR A 661 42.36 17.63 26.50
C TYR A 661 42.57 17.01 27.88
N LEU A 662 41.98 15.83 28.08
CA LEU A 662 42.16 14.97 29.25
C LEU A 662 42.52 13.54 28.80
N LEU A 663 43.64 13.02 29.31
CA LEU A 663 43.99 11.60 29.22
C LEU A 663 43.79 10.92 30.58
N ASP A 664 42.82 10.02 30.68
CA ASP A 664 42.49 9.26 31.88
C ASP A 664 42.80 7.77 31.69
N LEU A 665 43.91 7.32 32.28
CA LEU A 665 44.36 5.93 32.25
C LEU A 665 43.75 5.06 33.37
N SER A 666 42.72 5.54 34.08
CA SER A 666 42.07 4.77 35.14
C SER A 666 41.12 3.70 34.58
N GLN A 667 40.87 2.66 35.39
CA GLN A 667 39.89 1.61 35.12
C GLN A 667 38.97 1.47 36.33
N GLY A 668 37.66 1.55 36.09
CA GLY A 668 36.64 1.24 37.10
C GLY A 668 36.41 -0.27 37.20
N TYR A 669 36.33 -0.79 38.42
CA TYR A 669 35.96 -2.18 38.69
C TYR A 669 34.70 -2.22 39.55
N LYS A 670 33.86 -3.24 39.35
CA LYS A 670 32.70 -3.56 40.19
C LYS A 670 32.79 -4.99 40.71
N ASP A 671 32.03 -5.30 41.75
CA ASP A 671 31.74 -6.68 42.11
C ASP A 671 30.68 -7.23 41.12
N CYS A 672 30.91 -8.43 40.63
CA CYS A 672 30.01 -9.15 39.72
C CYS A 672 29.59 -10.52 40.28
N THR A 673 29.84 -10.79 41.56
CA THR A 673 29.21 -11.94 42.22
C THR A 673 27.69 -11.76 42.11
N PRO A 674 26.97 -12.70 41.46
CA PRO A 674 25.54 -12.55 41.31
C PRO A 674 24.89 -12.71 42.68
N GLU A 675 24.18 -11.68 43.13
CA GLU A 675 23.20 -11.87 44.19
C GLU A 675 22.18 -12.92 43.70
N PRO A 676 21.79 -13.90 44.54
CA PRO A 676 20.73 -14.83 44.21
C PRO A 676 19.42 -14.05 44.15
N LYS A 677 19.08 -13.56 42.96
CA LYS A 677 17.74 -13.05 42.67
C LYS A 677 16.78 -14.21 42.83
N ASP A 678 15.77 -14.04 43.67
CA ASP A 678 14.59 -14.91 43.60
C ASP A 678 14.11 -14.91 42.15
N PRO A 679 13.81 -16.09 41.56
CA PRO A 679 13.28 -16.13 40.20
C PRO A 679 12.00 -15.28 40.19
N PRO A 680 11.81 -14.38 39.21
CA PRO A 680 10.56 -13.65 39.10
C PRO A 680 9.42 -14.67 39.05
N VAL A 681 8.38 -14.44 39.86
CA VAL A 681 7.19 -15.31 39.87
C VAL A 681 6.54 -15.16 38.50
N LYS A 682 6.86 -16.10 37.61
CA LYS A 682 6.33 -16.12 36.25
C LYS A 682 4.87 -16.52 36.34
N LYS A 683 3.99 -15.53 36.25
CA LYS A 683 2.59 -15.75 35.89
C LYS A 683 2.59 -16.44 34.53
N GLU A 684 1.77 -17.47 34.39
CA GLU A 684 1.48 -18.13 33.12
C GLU A 684 0.06 -17.74 32.66
N PRO A 685 -0.35 -18.06 31.42
CA PRO A 685 -1.74 -17.90 30.99
C PRO A 685 -2.70 -18.86 31.71
N LYS A 686 -3.94 -18.42 31.96
CA LYS A 686 -5.05 -19.25 32.42
C LYS A 686 -5.70 -19.94 31.22
N VAL A 687 -5.48 -21.24 31.03
CA VAL A 687 -6.08 -22.00 29.94
C VAL A 687 -7.43 -22.58 30.36
N VAL A 688 -8.48 -22.38 29.55
CA VAL A 688 -9.84 -22.88 29.78
C VAL A 688 -10.42 -23.45 28.48
N ASP A 689 -10.76 -24.73 28.49
CA ASP A 689 -11.46 -25.36 27.36
C ASP A 689 -12.96 -25.06 27.45
N VAL A 690 -13.56 -24.58 26.36
CA VAL A 690 -14.98 -24.23 26.23
C VAL A 690 -15.67 -25.07 25.16
N PRO A 691 -16.98 -25.37 25.28
CA PRO A 691 -17.71 -26.09 24.23
C PRO A 691 -17.94 -25.18 23.01
N SER A 692 -18.12 -25.78 21.83
CA SER A 692 -18.35 -25.07 20.56
C SER A 692 -19.47 -24.02 20.63
N THR A 693 -20.56 -24.27 21.36
CA THR A 693 -21.69 -23.33 21.50
C THR A 693 -22.29 -23.40 22.89
N GLY A 694 -22.82 -22.29 23.42
CA GLY A 694 -23.47 -22.26 24.73
C GLY A 694 -22.50 -22.38 25.91
N GLY A 695 -21.24 -21.99 25.71
CA GLY A 695 -20.19 -22.04 26.73
C GLY A 695 -20.44 -21.09 27.90
N PRO A 696 -19.88 -21.39 29.09
CA PRO A 696 -19.93 -20.47 30.22
C PRO A 696 -19.08 -19.22 29.96
N VAL A 697 -19.45 -18.11 30.59
CA VAL A 697 -18.58 -16.93 30.66
C VAL A 697 -17.42 -17.20 31.63
N VAL A 698 -16.23 -16.70 31.28
CA VAL A 698 -14.97 -16.96 32.00
C VAL A 698 -14.40 -15.65 32.53
N GLU A 699 -14.30 -15.50 33.85
CA GLU A 699 -13.74 -14.31 34.51
C GLU A 699 -12.23 -14.15 34.24
N GLN A 700 -11.83 -12.92 33.95
CA GLN A 700 -10.44 -12.52 33.73
C GLN A 700 -9.70 -12.28 35.07
N GLU A 701 -8.56 -12.94 35.27
CA GLU A 701 -7.84 -12.97 36.56
C GLU A 701 -6.41 -12.38 36.47
N CYS A 702 -6.30 -11.09 36.10
CA CYS A 702 -4.99 -10.43 35.88
C CYS A 702 -4.11 -10.32 37.13
N ASP A 703 -4.66 -10.44 38.34
CA ASP A 703 -3.87 -10.54 39.57
C ASP A 703 -3.08 -11.85 39.66
N THR A 704 -3.57 -12.94 39.05
CA THR A 704 -2.98 -14.29 39.13
C THR A 704 -2.23 -14.68 37.85
N TYR A 705 -2.75 -14.33 36.67
CA TYR A 705 -2.27 -14.79 35.36
C TYR A 705 -1.82 -13.63 34.45
N THR A 706 -1.14 -13.91 33.35
CA THR A 706 -0.79 -12.90 32.32
C THR A 706 -1.92 -12.60 31.35
N SER A 707 -2.79 -13.59 31.16
CA SER A 707 -3.80 -13.66 30.11
C SER A 707 -4.75 -14.83 30.41
N THR A 708 -5.90 -14.88 29.73
CA THR A 708 -6.79 -16.05 29.68
C THR A 708 -6.85 -16.57 28.26
N ILE A 709 -6.64 -17.87 28.07
CA ILE A 709 -6.75 -18.55 26.78
C ILE A 709 -8.02 -19.41 26.80
N LEU A 710 -8.94 -19.15 25.86
CA LEU A 710 -10.14 -19.95 25.63
C LEU A 710 -9.91 -20.86 24.44
N ASN A 711 -10.03 -22.18 24.62
CA ASN A 711 -9.86 -23.17 23.55
C ASN A 711 -11.21 -23.76 23.12
N LEU A 712 -11.43 -23.87 21.81
CA LEU A 712 -12.55 -24.58 21.20
C LEU A 712 -12.17 -26.02 20.81
N PRO A 713 -13.13 -26.95 20.70
CA PRO A 713 -12.85 -28.37 20.38
C PRO A 713 -12.20 -28.58 19.01
N ASN A 714 -12.37 -27.66 18.08
CA ASN A 714 -11.75 -27.68 16.74
C ASN A 714 -10.26 -27.24 16.74
N GLY A 715 -9.72 -26.81 17.89
CA GLY A 715 -8.33 -26.35 18.04
C GLY A 715 -8.11 -24.85 17.83
N THR A 716 -9.15 -24.11 17.46
CA THR A 716 -9.17 -22.63 17.48
C THR A 716 -9.12 -22.13 18.92
N SER A 717 -8.41 -21.04 19.16
CA SER A 717 -8.27 -20.45 20.49
C SER A 717 -8.24 -18.92 20.45
N VAL A 718 -8.67 -18.27 21.53
CA VAL A 718 -8.47 -16.83 21.72
C VAL A 718 -7.72 -16.57 23.02
N GLU A 719 -6.65 -15.77 22.96
CA GLU A 719 -5.92 -15.28 24.13
C GLU A 719 -6.31 -13.83 24.44
N ILE A 720 -6.84 -13.59 25.64
CA ILE A 720 -7.21 -12.28 26.17
C ILE A 720 -6.12 -11.82 27.14
N GLY A 721 -5.28 -10.90 26.69
CA GLY A 721 -4.19 -10.29 27.45
C GLY A 721 -4.69 -9.32 28.53
N CYS A 722 -3.98 -9.27 29.65
CA CYS A 722 -4.14 -8.22 30.64
C CYS A 722 -3.70 -6.85 30.08
N PRO A 723 -4.27 -5.72 30.54
CA PRO A 723 -4.95 -5.53 31.83
C PRO A 723 -6.49 -5.59 31.81
N PHE A 724 -7.12 -6.24 30.82
CA PHE A 724 -8.59 -6.41 30.77
C PHE A 724 -9.21 -6.80 32.12
N THR A 725 -10.36 -6.22 32.45
CA THR A 725 -11.18 -6.61 33.62
C THR A 725 -12.63 -6.84 33.21
N GLY A 726 -13.10 -8.07 33.31
CA GLY A 726 -14.45 -8.46 32.91
C GLY A 726 -14.56 -9.98 32.74
N PHE A 727 -15.52 -10.39 31.91
CA PHE A 727 -15.77 -11.78 31.55
C PHE A 727 -15.59 -11.99 30.06
N ASN A 728 -15.05 -13.15 29.70
CA ASN A 728 -14.79 -13.57 28.33
C ASN A 728 -15.79 -14.66 27.93
N LYS A 729 -16.32 -14.61 26.71
CA LYS A 729 -17.17 -15.65 26.12
C LYS A 729 -16.68 -15.95 24.69
N LEU A 730 -16.52 -17.21 24.34
CA LEU A 730 -16.12 -17.66 23.00
C LEU A 730 -17.04 -18.78 22.52
N GLU A 731 -17.53 -18.66 21.30
CA GLU A 731 -18.39 -19.64 20.63
C GLU A 731 -17.99 -19.77 19.14
N GLU A 732 -18.16 -20.95 18.56
CA GLU A 732 -18.12 -21.19 17.11
C GLU A 732 -19.41 -20.66 16.47
N VAL A 733 -19.30 -20.13 15.26
CA VAL A 733 -20.42 -19.63 14.46
C VAL A 733 -20.49 -20.43 13.15
N SER A 734 -21.70 -20.84 12.74
CA SER A 734 -21.87 -21.53 11.46
C SER A 734 -22.11 -20.53 10.31
N LEU A 735 -21.84 -20.94 9.07
CA LEU A 735 -22.13 -20.13 7.88
C LEU A 735 -23.59 -19.63 7.82
N ALA A 736 -24.55 -20.41 8.36
CA ALA A 736 -25.97 -20.05 8.38
C ALA A 736 -26.34 -19.06 9.50
N ASP A 737 -25.46 -18.84 10.47
CA ASP A 737 -25.63 -17.93 11.61
C ASP A 737 -24.80 -16.64 11.47
N LEU A 738 -24.14 -16.43 10.33
CA LEU A 738 -23.41 -15.20 10.03
C LEU A 738 -24.37 -14.00 9.86
N PRO A 739 -23.94 -12.78 10.28
CA PRO A 739 -24.78 -11.58 10.23
C PRO A 739 -25.06 -11.06 8.81
N GLY A 740 -24.21 -11.42 7.83
CA GLY A 740 -24.38 -11.08 6.42
C GLY A 740 -23.64 -12.07 5.51
N PRO A 741 -23.96 -12.12 4.20
CA PRO A 741 -23.26 -12.97 3.24
C PRO A 741 -21.80 -12.54 3.09
N LEU A 742 -20.90 -13.47 2.78
CA LEU A 742 -19.47 -13.16 2.63
C LEU A 742 -19.13 -12.43 1.32
N GLY A 743 -19.91 -12.69 0.25
CA GLY A 743 -19.61 -12.26 -1.11
C GLY A 743 -19.34 -13.46 -2.02
N ASP A 744 -19.35 -13.23 -3.34
CA ASP A 744 -18.92 -14.23 -4.32
C ASP A 744 -17.38 -14.43 -4.25
N GLY A 745 -16.89 -15.57 -4.72
CA GLY A 745 -15.46 -15.91 -4.69
C GLY A 745 -14.88 -16.23 -3.30
N ILE A 746 -15.60 -16.00 -2.20
CA ILE A 746 -15.10 -16.22 -0.83
C ILE A 746 -15.60 -17.55 -0.25
N THR A 747 -14.67 -18.43 0.10
CA THR A 747 -14.94 -19.73 0.73
C THR A 747 -14.86 -19.64 2.26
N PHE A 748 -15.94 -20.01 2.95
CA PHE A 748 -16.00 -20.10 4.41
C PHE A 748 -15.21 -21.32 4.94
N GLU A 749 -14.30 -21.10 5.88
CA GLU A 749 -13.54 -22.18 6.53
C GLU A 749 -13.93 -22.38 8.00
N ALA A 750 -14.00 -21.29 8.78
CA ALA A 750 -14.40 -21.31 10.19
C ALA A 750 -14.84 -19.92 10.67
N ALA A 751 -15.66 -19.84 11.72
CA ALA A 751 -15.97 -18.56 12.36
C ALA A 751 -16.11 -18.68 13.89
N ILE A 752 -15.85 -17.57 14.57
CA ILE A 752 -16.05 -17.43 16.01
C ILE A 752 -16.81 -16.14 16.34
N MET A 753 -17.52 -16.16 17.46
CA MET A 753 -18.02 -14.97 18.14
C MET A 753 -17.29 -14.86 19.49
N LEU A 754 -16.53 -13.77 19.65
CA LEU A 754 -15.90 -13.39 20.91
C LEU A 754 -16.72 -12.28 21.57
N GLY A 755 -17.07 -12.47 22.84
CA GLY A 755 -17.61 -11.43 23.71
C GLY A 755 -16.65 -11.13 24.86
N LEU A 756 -16.19 -9.88 24.95
CA LEU A 756 -15.61 -9.30 26.17
C LEU A 756 -16.72 -8.48 26.82
N ILE A 757 -17.09 -8.80 28.07
CA ILE A 757 -18.27 -8.18 28.72
C ILE A 757 -18.03 -7.75 30.16
N ASP A 758 -18.77 -6.72 30.60
CA ASP A 758 -18.87 -6.33 32.02
C ASP A 758 -19.80 -7.26 32.84
N ALA A 759 -20.05 -6.92 34.11
CA ALA A 759 -20.92 -7.68 34.99
C ALA A 759 -22.42 -7.55 34.65
N GLU A 760 -22.78 -6.53 33.87
CA GLU A 760 -24.11 -6.22 33.37
C GLU A 760 -24.39 -6.88 32.01
N GLY A 761 -23.35 -7.34 31.31
CA GLY A 761 -23.39 -8.00 30.01
C GLY A 761 -23.16 -7.08 28.80
N ASN A 762 -22.70 -5.84 29.01
CA ASN A 762 -22.36 -4.92 27.92
C ASN A 762 -21.01 -5.29 27.32
N ILE A 763 -20.87 -5.13 25.99
CA ILE A 763 -19.62 -5.41 25.28
C ILE A 763 -18.57 -4.34 25.60
N LEU A 764 -17.33 -4.77 25.85
CA LEU A 764 -16.18 -3.94 26.20
C LEU A 764 -15.03 -4.11 25.19
N LEU A 765 -14.17 -3.10 25.12
CA LEU A 765 -12.86 -3.19 24.46
C LEU A 765 -11.77 -3.58 25.47
N ASN A 766 -10.64 -4.08 24.97
CA ASN A 766 -9.41 -4.29 25.74
C ASN A 766 -8.39 -3.20 25.39
N GLU A 767 -8.74 -1.93 25.64
CA GLU A 767 -8.04 -0.73 25.16
C GLU A 767 -6.52 -0.74 25.46
N ASP A 768 -6.12 -1.12 26.68
CA ASP A 768 -4.74 -1.21 27.14
C ASP A 768 -4.09 -2.61 26.94
N GLY A 769 -4.78 -3.54 26.29
CA GLY A 769 -4.40 -4.95 26.22
C GLY A 769 -4.49 -5.55 24.81
N THR A 770 -4.51 -6.88 24.73
CA THR A 770 -4.53 -7.62 23.47
C THR A 770 -5.60 -8.69 23.46
N VAL A 771 -6.13 -8.96 22.27
CA VAL A 771 -7.00 -10.09 21.94
C VAL A 771 -6.37 -10.79 20.75
N THR A 772 -5.71 -11.92 20.99
CA THR A 772 -5.10 -12.71 19.90
C THR A 772 -6.04 -13.84 19.52
N VAL A 773 -6.68 -13.70 18.36
CA VAL A 773 -7.49 -14.75 17.73
C VAL A 773 -6.56 -15.69 16.97
N LYS A 774 -6.73 -17.00 17.16
CA LYS A 774 -5.94 -18.04 16.50
C LYS A 774 -6.84 -19.14 15.97
N PHE A 775 -7.10 -19.13 14.67
CA PHE A 775 -7.80 -20.21 13.99
C PHE A 775 -6.90 -21.41 13.74
N MET A 776 -7.46 -22.61 13.88
CA MET A 776 -6.88 -23.84 13.36
C MET A 776 -7.33 -24.03 11.92
N ILE A 777 -6.39 -24.22 10.98
CA ILE A 777 -6.72 -24.39 9.56
C ILE A 777 -7.35 -25.79 9.34
N PRO A 778 -8.57 -25.89 8.77
CA PRO A 778 -9.18 -27.16 8.36
C PRO A 778 -8.25 -27.96 7.46
N THR A 779 -8.20 -29.28 7.62
CA THR A 779 -7.19 -30.13 6.95
C THR A 779 -7.21 -30.08 5.42
N ASP A 780 -8.36 -29.73 4.86
CA ASP A 780 -8.71 -29.61 3.45
C ASP A 780 -8.54 -28.19 2.87
N ALA A 781 -8.36 -27.18 3.74
CA ALA A 781 -8.01 -25.80 3.37
C ALA A 781 -6.48 -25.55 3.37
N ARG A 782 -5.70 -26.47 3.95
CA ARG A 782 -4.24 -26.36 4.05
C ARG A 782 -3.58 -26.22 2.68
N GLY A 783 -2.83 -25.13 2.49
CA GLY A 783 -2.13 -24.83 1.26
C GLY A 783 -2.75 -23.70 0.43
N ARG A 784 -3.93 -23.19 0.80
CA ARG A 784 -4.49 -21.94 0.26
C ARG A 784 -4.00 -20.72 1.05
N ARG A 785 -4.11 -19.53 0.45
CA ARG A 785 -3.99 -18.26 1.18
C ARG A 785 -5.26 -18.03 2.00
N HIS A 786 -5.07 -17.59 3.25
CA HIS A 786 -6.15 -17.40 4.21
C HIS A 786 -6.24 -15.94 4.61
N SER A 787 -7.46 -15.40 4.57
CA SER A 787 -7.79 -14.07 5.13
C SER A 787 -8.69 -14.24 6.35
N ILE A 788 -8.76 -13.20 7.18
CA ILE A 788 -9.78 -13.09 8.24
C ILE A 788 -10.68 -11.92 7.91
N LEU A 789 -11.99 -12.17 7.85
CA LEU A 789 -13.01 -11.13 7.77
C LEU A 789 -13.55 -10.83 9.18
N PHE A 790 -13.79 -9.55 9.45
CA PHE A 790 -14.42 -9.08 10.68
C PHE A 790 -15.76 -8.40 10.36
N TRP A 791 -16.79 -8.68 11.16
CA TRP A 791 -18.07 -7.98 11.01
C TRP A 791 -18.07 -6.66 11.78
N ASP A 792 -17.98 -5.55 11.06
CA ASP A 792 -18.21 -4.23 11.66
C ASP A 792 -19.67 -3.81 11.48
N ALA A 793 -20.41 -3.79 12.59
CA ALA A 793 -21.81 -3.38 12.63
C ALA A 793 -22.05 -1.87 12.43
N THR A 794 -20.99 -1.05 12.36
CA THR A 794 -21.09 0.41 12.18
C THR A 794 -21.14 0.85 10.72
N LEU A 795 -20.65 0.01 9.79
CA LEU A 795 -20.66 0.28 8.35
C LEU A 795 -22.09 0.37 7.77
N ASN A 796 -22.21 0.92 6.56
CA ASN A 796 -23.45 0.96 5.78
C ASN A 796 -24.63 1.60 6.54
N ASP A 797 -24.41 2.77 7.14
CA ASP A 797 -25.36 3.48 8.03
C ASP A 797 -25.86 2.61 9.22
N GLY A 798 -25.00 1.74 9.74
CA GLY A 798 -25.31 0.82 10.84
C GLY A 798 -26.05 -0.46 10.42
N GLN A 799 -26.09 -0.78 9.12
CA GLN A 799 -26.51 -2.10 8.63
C GLN A 799 -25.41 -3.16 8.80
N GLY A 800 -24.16 -2.70 8.89
CA GLY A 800 -22.96 -3.52 9.04
C GLY A 800 -22.37 -4.01 7.72
N GLY A 801 -21.13 -4.51 7.80
CA GLY A 801 -20.38 -5.03 6.66
C GLY A 801 -19.19 -5.88 7.09
N TRP A 802 -18.61 -6.61 6.12
CA TRP A 802 -17.37 -7.36 6.31
C TRP A 802 -16.16 -6.50 5.96
N ILE A 803 -15.22 -6.38 6.90
CA ILE A 803 -13.90 -5.80 6.67
C ILE A 803 -12.90 -6.95 6.54
N GLN A 804 -12.15 -7.02 5.43
CA GLN A 804 -10.98 -7.89 5.36
C GLN A 804 -9.88 -7.31 6.25
N LEU A 805 -9.36 -8.11 7.18
CA LEU A 805 -8.29 -7.69 8.07
C LEU A 805 -6.93 -7.70 7.34
N PRO A 806 -6.04 -6.74 7.65
CA PRO A 806 -4.80 -6.50 6.92
C PRO A 806 -3.82 -7.68 7.03
N PRO A 807 -2.94 -7.92 6.05
CA PRO A 807 -1.80 -8.82 6.20
C PRO A 807 -0.87 -8.37 7.34
N TYR A 808 -0.02 -9.27 7.81
CA TYR A 808 0.92 -9.00 8.89
C TYR A 808 2.11 -8.14 8.42
N GLU A 809 2.20 -6.93 8.97
CA GLU A 809 3.38 -6.06 8.87
C GLU A 809 4.11 -5.98 10.23
N ILE A 810 5.45 -6.06 10.23
CA ILE A 810 6.25 -6.13 11.47
C ILE A 810 6.25 -4.79 12.21
N GLY A 811 5.56 -4.73 13.35
CA GLY A 811 5.46 -3.56 14.22
C GLY A 811 4.24 -2.68 13.93
N THR A 812 3.59 -2.90 12.79
CA THR A 812 2.47 -2.09 12.31
C THR A 812 1.16 -2.47 12.96
N SER A 813 0.42 -1.43 13.35
CA SER A 813 -0.96 -1.49 13.81
C SER A 813 -1.84 -0.68 12.87
N PHE A 814 -3.09 -1.11 12.70
CA PHE A 814 -4.02 -0.52 11.75
C PHE A 814 -5.29 -0.06 12.49
N PRO A 815 -5.77 1.17 12.31
CA PRO A 815 -7.08 1.57 12.81
C PRO A 815 -8.15 0.80 12.03
N LEU A 816 -9.19 0.29 12.69
CA LEU A 816 -10.24 -0.48 12.00
C LEU A 816 -11.00 0.38 10.98
N ASN A 817 -11.21 1.65 11.30
CA ASN A 817 -11.86 2.65 10.45
C ASN A 817 -10.96 3.90 10.39
N PRO A 818 -10.02 3.99 9.42
CA PRO A 818 -9.04 5.09 9.35
C PRO A 818 -9.69 6.49 9.27
N ASP A 819 -10.83 6.62 8.60
CA ASP A 819 -11.56 7.90 8.47
C ASP A 819 -12.30 8.34 9.75
N ASN A 820 -12.36 7.48 10.77
CA ASN A 820 -13.04 7.77 12.03
C ASN A 820 -12.05 7.82 13.20
N PRO A 821 -11.42 8.98 13.48
CA PRO A 821 -10.44 9.12 14.56
C PRO A 821 -11.04 8.98 15.97
N ASP A 822 -12.37 8.98 16.11
CA ASP A 822 -13.07 8.70 17.38
C ASP A 822 -13.30 7.18 17.59
N ASP A 823 -12.92 6.31 16.64
CA ASP A 823 -12.99 4.85 16.79
C ASP A 823 -11.74 4.27 17.46
N PRO A 824 -11.83 3.77 18.71
CA PRO A 824 -10.68 3.19 19.42
C PRO A 824 -10.27 1.79 18.92
N ARG A 825 -11.00 1.19 17.96
CA ARG A 825 -10.75 -0.18 17.50
C ARG A 825 -9.48 -0.25 16.66
N THR A 826 -8.50 -1.01 17.13
CA THR A 826 -7.18 -1.18 16.51
C THR A 826 -6.89 -2.67 16.25
N ILE A 827 -6.41 -2.96 15.05
CA ILE A 827 -5.74 -4.22 14.70
C ILE A 827 -4.27 -4.05 15.07
N ILE A 828 -3.86 -4.65 16.20
CA ILE A 828 -2.53 -4.51 16.80
C ILE A 828 -1.46 -5.30 16.01
N SER A 829 -1.88 -6.38 15.35
CA SER A 829 -1.04 -7.18 14.46
C SER A 829 -1.93 -7.83 13.43
N GLY A 830 -1.63 -7.59 12.15
CA GLY A 830 -2.36 -8.15 11.01
C GLY A 830 -2.34 -9.69 10.94
N VAL A 831 -3.10 -10.21 9.98
CA VAL A 831 -3.33 -11.63 9.71
C VAL A 831 -2.02 -12.31 9.30
N LYS A 832 -1.65 -13.35 10.05
CA LYS A 832 -0.43 -14.12 9.82
C LYS A 832 -0.72 -15.62 9.85
N GLN A 833 -0.29 -16.35 8.83
CA GLN A 833 -0.22 -17.81 8.90
C GLN A 833 1.08 -18.27 9.58
N VAL A 834 0.96 -19.15 10.58
CA VAL A 834 2.07 -19.79 11.27
C VAL A 834 1.79 -21.29 11.34
N GLY A 835 2.38 -22.03 10.39
CA GLY A 835 2.14 -23.47 10.22
C GLY A 835 0.68 -23.78 9.91
N ASP A 836 0.06 -24.61 10.75
CA ASP A 836 -1.33 -25.05 10.65
C ASP A 836 -2.36 -24.04 11.22
N THR A 837 -1.94 -22.82 11.56
CA THR A 837 -2.81 -21.83 12.23
C THR A 837 -2.70 -20.44 11.65
N VAL A 838 -3.80 -19.69 11.64
CA VAL A 838 -3.85 -18.28 11.23
C VAL A 838 -4.16 -17.43 12.46
N THR A 839 -3.39 -16.37 12.66
CA THR A 839 -3.45 -15.50 13.85
C THR A 839 -3.66 -14.05 13.47
N VAL A 840 -4.44 -13.31 14.26
CA VAL A 840 -4.57 -11.85 14.22
C VAL A 840 -4.66 -11.34 15.67
N THR A 841 -4.12 -10.16 15.95
CA THR A 841 -4.23 -9.53 17.28
C THR A 841 -4.93 -8.18 17.16
N VAL A 842 -5.94 -7.96 17.98
CA VAL A 842 -6.80 -6.75 17.99
C VAL A 842 -7.01 -6.28 19.43
N ASN A 843 -7.66 -5.12 19.64
CA ASN A 843 -8.16 -4.70 20.96
C ASN A 843 -9.69 -4.90 21.15
N PHE A 844 -10.39 -5.44 20.15
CA PHE A 844 -11.87 -5.51 20.12
C PHE A 844 -12.46 -6.94 20.05
N PRO A 845 -13.65 -7.17 20.63
CA PRO A 845 -14.45 -8.37 20.41
C PRO A 845 -15.29 -8.29 19.13
N GLY A 846 -15.97 -9.38 18.77
CA GLY A 846 -16.93 -9.44 17.66
C GLY A 846 -16.94 -10.79 16.95
N ILE A 847 -17.40 -10.79 15.70
CA ILE A 847 -17.43 -11.97 14.84
C ILE A 847 -16.24 -11.93 13.89
N PHE A 848 -15.44 -13.00 13.92
CA PHE A 848 -14.29 -13.20 13.04
C PHE A 848 -14.53 -14.45 12.20
N VAL A 849 -14.23 -14.40 10.91
CA VAL A 849 -14.40 -15.51 9.96
C VAL A 849 -13.07 -15.77 9.26
N LEU A 850 -12.55 -16.99 9.37
CA LEU A 850 -11.48 -17.50 8.52
C LEU A 850 -12.06 -17.85 7.15
N VAL A 851 -11.47 -17.31 6.09
CA VAL A 851 -11.87 -17.56 4.71
C VAL A 851 -10.67 -17.91 3.83
N THR A 852 -10.94 -18.61 2.73
CA THR A 852 -10.04 -18.70 1.57
C THR A 852 -10.70 -18.02 0.36
N ARG A 853 -9.88 -17.54 -0.57
CA ARG A 853 -10.29 -17.20 -1.94
C ARG A 853 -9.79 -18.35 -2.84
#